data_AF-A0A946WUD5-F1
#
_entry.id   AF-A0A946WUD5-F1
#
_cell.length_a   1.000
_cell.length_b   1.000
_cell.length_c   1.000
_cell.angle_alpha   90.00
_cell.angle_beta   90.00
_cell.angle_gamma   90.00
#
_symmetry.space_group_name_H-M   'P 1'
#
loop_
_entity.id
_entity.type
_entity.pdbx_description
1 polymer ?
#
loop_
_entity_poly.entity_id
_entity_poly.type
_entity_poly.pdbx_seq_one_letter_code
_entity_poly.pdbx_strand_id
1 'polypeptide(L)'
;MKPTLNLLFLVFAMCISNYLSAQVTNATEISLIPHHTQHAVPNSLKGVNQSAKSNINYTNNQTFIDEFSAINPGTMRFPGGTFANSYDWELELNNPNNLNLKNTIALADSVGAEINYVINYGTTTPEEAAQLVHILNDPDPIYAAQRQEHFGVSEPIGVHYWELGNELAAKWEWHVSWVAGGQNLWIYYQTDTDSLNIPRETTDSLHYFGGEIWRKGWVPMSGDGMNPINSMLGTHRKITAQEALDGELNIDVEFGPIYQGQVIVWAVETLIDYAAMAILCDTYPTNCQQNIYDLIAAPQNLLDPTEYTVQTDGTVLIHPSTPLFENQTILVEYQTQHAGAFDIRDAMKTADPSIEIGYCIDFRTHLLGAVPEFDDRLAVSPPDFLITHPYNKSTDLALNNGYLSELMHLVDEKIYEDFIPDETELDIICANMGIPEIGIALTEWNIRLCGPGNCNASYNGILGGLYTANFFSQFYQAEADNMLDIRLSNHFAGIAEGMNLIHMWHYINNTVVPTAQSEATRMVNEVTGNQMLLSEEMVIENNPISTLHRLVENTDGTSSMVPFDAEALKIYTSDDTLNNVLNLLILNNDDVFAHNIQFAIPCDRIGVGSAGLEILSGDLSSDIFSTSNSSIQNVSDTYTFSAPMFSVSTLKIPYTPGSSCLCYADFNNDGSVGVVDLLALLSDYGCSESCDTDLNADHNIGVTDILILLTLFGGVCV
;
A
#
# COMPACT_ATOMS: atom_id res chain seq x y z
N MET A 1 -35.33 10.53 -47.87
CA MET A 1 -36.74 10.57 -48.31
C MET A 1 -37.55 9.73 -47.35
N LYS A 2 -38.57 10.33 -46.72
CA LYS A 2 -39.60 9.68 -45.87
C LYS A 2 -40.55 8.81 -46.74
N PRO A 3 -41.63 8.22 -46.20
CA PRO A 3 -41.76 7.16 -45.19
C PRO A 3 -42.83 6.11 -45.64
N THR A 4 -43.16 5.10 -44.83
CA THR A 4 -44.57 4.71 -44.66
C THR A 4 -44.82 4.07 -43.29
N LEU A 5 -45.70 4.73 -42.57
CA LEU A 5 -46.35 4.37 -41.32
C LEU A 5 -47.50 3.39 -41.62
N ASN A 6 -47.76 2.39 -40.75
CA ASN A 6 -49.12 2.14 -40.25
C ASN A 6 -49.15 1.21 -39.03
N LEU A 7 -49.77 1.77 -37.99
CA LEU A 7 -50.34 1.16 -36.80
C LEU A 7 -51.24 -0.04 -37.11
N LEU A 8 -51.22 -1.09 -36.26
CA LEU A 8 -52.40 -1.47 -35.47
C LEU A 8 -52.03 -2.41 -34.32
N PHE A 9 -52.56 -2.07 -33.14
CA PHE A 9 -52.46 -2.82 -31.89
C PHE A 9 -53.64 -3.80 -31.72
N LEU A 10 -53.38 -4.82 -30.90
CA LEU A 10 -54.28 -5.57 -30.00
C LEU A 10 -54.95 -6.91 -30.43
N VAL A 11 -54.34 -7.96 -29.87
CA VAL A 11 -54.89 -9.05 -29.03
C VAL A 11 -55.69 -10.19 -29.68
N PHE A 12 -55.11 -11.39 -29.57
CA PHE A 12 -55.83 -12.60 -29.18
C PHE A 12 -54.95 -13.48 -28.28
N ALA A 13 -55.45 -13.80 -27.09
CA ALA A 13 -54.89 -14.78 -26.19
C ALA A 13 -55.25 -16.20 -26.65
N MET A 14 -54.30 -17.14 -26.57
CA MET A 14 -54.56 -18.58 -26.47
C MET A 14 -53.60 -19.22 -25.47
N CYS A 15 -54.18 -20.00 -24.57
CA CYS A 15 -53.53 -20.69 -23.46
C CYS A 15 -52.61 -21.84 -23.92
N ILE A 16 -51.40 -21.84 -23.34
CA ILE A 16 -50.75 -22.92 -22.57
C ILE A 16 -50.89 -24.36 -23.10
N SER A 17 -49.76 -24.91 -23.56
CA SER A 17 -49.37 -26.28 -23.23
C SER A 17 -48.03 -26.24 -22.51
N ASN A 18 -48.04 -26.66 -21.24
CA ASN A 18 -46.88 -26.80 -20.36
C ASN A 18 -45.83 -27.72 -21.00
N TYR A 19 -44.70 -27.14 -21.38
CA TYR A 19 -43.40 -27.75 -21.18
C TYR A 19 -42.67 -26.84 -20.18
N LEU A 20 -42.75 -27.18 -18.89
CA LEU A 20 -41.70 -26.77 -17.96
C LEU A 20 -40.45 -27.54 -18.41
N SER A 21 -39.60 -26.90 -19.23
CA SER A 21 -38.18 -27.17 -19.09
C SER A 21 -37.77 -26.49 -17.79
N ALA A 22 -37.16 -27.22 -16.87
CA ALA A 22 -36.43 -26.63 -15.76
C ALA A 22 -35.51 -25.53 -16.33
N GLN A 23 -35.70 -24.28 -15.92
CA GLN A 23 -34.67 -23.27 -16.09
C GLN A 23 -33.54 -23.72 -15.17
N VAL A 24 -32.48 -24.28 -15.75
CA VAL A 24 -31.17 -24.28 -15.08
C VAL A 24 -30.81 -22.81 -14.90
N THR A 25 -30.80 -22.36 -13.66
CA THR A 25 -30.37 -21.02 -13.28
C THR A 25 -28.85 -20.97 -13.43
N ASN A 26 -28.33 -20.31 -14.47
CA ASN A 26 -26.89 -20.02 -14.61
C ASN A 26 -26.45 -18.93 -13.60
N ALA A 27 -26.84 -19.05 -12.33
CA ALA A 27 -26.43 -18.12 -11.28
C ALA A 27 -25.21 -18.70 -10.55
N THR A 28 -24.31 -17.82 -10.10
CA THR A 28 -23.31 -18.17 -9.09
C THR A 28 -24.04 -18.26 -7.76
N GLU A 29 -24.00 -19.45 -7.17
CA GLU A 29 -24.70 -19.76 -5.92
C GLU A 29 -23.70 -19.65 -4.77
N ILE A 30 -24.07 -18.88 -3.75
CA ILE A 30 -23.23 -18.63 -2.59
C ILE A 30 -24.01 -19.10 -1.37
N SER A 31 -23.41 -19.99 -0.59
CA SER A 31 -23.91 -20.40 0.71
C SER A 31 -22.79 -20.36 1.75
N LEU A 32 -23.18 -20.35 3.03
CA LEU A 32 -22.26 -20.32 4.15
C LEU A 32 -22.44 -21.57 4.99
N ILE A 33 -21.35 -22.06 5.57
CA ILE A 33 -21.48 -23.12 6.57
C ILE A 33 -22.28 -22.59 7.78
N PRO A 34 -23.16 -23.43 8.37
CA PRO A 34 -23.79 -23.10 9.64
C PRO A 34 -22.76 -22.87 10.75
N HIS A 35 -23.06 -21.96 11.69
CA HIS A 35 -22.24 -21.74 12.89
C HIS A 35 -20.77 -21.32 12.65
N HIS A 36 -20.53 -20.54 11.59
CA HIS A 36 -19.23 -19.93 11.30
C HIS A 36 -18.75 -18.99 12.42
N THR A 37 -17.44 -18.74 12.46
CA THR A 37 -16.82 -17.78 13.38
C THR A 37 -16.34 -16.54 12.66
N GLN A 38 -16.30 -15.42 13.38
CA GLN A 38 -15.78 -14.18 12.81
C GLN A 38 -14.28 -14.08 13.05
N HIS A 39 -13.52 -13.83 11.99
CA HIS A 39 -12.07 -13.69 12.02
C HIS A 39 -11.71 -12.22 11.87
N ALA A 40 -10.87 -11.70 12.78
CA ALA A 40 -10.54 -10.29 12.81
C ALA A 40 -9.68 -9.90 11.59
N VAL A 41 -10.02 -8.78 10.96
CA VAL A 41 -9.15 -8.13 9.98
C VAL A 41 -8.44 -6.99 10.70
N PRO A 42 -7.10 -7.04 10.86
CA PRO A 42 -6.38 -6.02 11.61
C PRO A 42 -6.56 -4.63 10.99
N ASN A 43 -6.59 -3.60 11.83
CA ASN A 43 -6.70 -2.22 11.35
C ASN A 43 -5.48 -1.81 10.51
N SER A 44 -4.31 -2.38 10.78
CA SER A 44 -3.08 -2.08 10.05
C SER A 44 -3.12 -2.41 8.56
N LEU A 45 -4.08 -3.22 8.10
CA LEU A 45 -4.26 -3.52 6.68
C LEU A 45 -5.08 -2.45 5.92
N LYS A 46 -5.75 -1.52 6.64
CA LYS A 46 -6.66 -0.49 6.08
C LYS A 46 -5.97 0.86 5.93
N GLY A 47 -4.72 0.87 5.51
CA GLY A 47 -3.90 2.06 5.54
C GLY A 47 -4.03 2.98 4.33
N VAL A 48 -3.78 4.27 4.53
CA VAL A 48 -3.68 5.28 3.46
C VAL A 48 -2.48 6.19 3.68
N ASN A 49 -1.71 6.42 2.62
CA ASN A 49 -0.52 7.27 2.67
C ASN A 49 -0.86 8.76 2.64
N GLN A 50 -0.21 9.54 3.53
CA GLN A 50 -0.26 11.00 3.52
C GLN A 50 1.15 11.59 3.42
N SER A 51 1.36 12.47 2.45
CA SER A 51 2.68 13.10 2.25
C SER A 51 2.84 14.35 3.12
N ALA A 52 4.06 14.57 3.62
CA ALA A 52 4.45 15.87 4.22
C ALA A 52 4.47 17.02 3.21
N LYS A 53 4.24 16.76 1.91
CA LYS A 53 4.03 17.80 0.89
C LYS A 53 2.56 18.09 0.59
N SER A 54 1.63 17.35 1.19
CA SER A 54 0.20 17.62 1.03
C SER A 54 -0.12 19.02 1.55
N ASN A 55 -0.81 19.82 0.75
CA ASN A 55 -1.21 21.16 1.16
C ASN A 55 -2.20 21.07 2.33
N ILE A 56 -1.97 21.83 3.39
CA ILE A 56 -2.77 21.79 4.61
C ILE A 56 -4.24 22.17 4.36
N ASN A 57 -4.53 22.97 3.33
CA ASN A 57 -5.90 23.33 2.98
C ASN A 57 -6.72 22.14 2.46
N TYR A 58 -6.06 21.11 1.94
CA TYR A 58 -6.73 19.90 1.45
C TYR A 58 -7.08 19.02 2.66
N THR A 59 -6.11 18.80 3.53
CA THR A 59 -6.22 17.90 4.68
C THR A 59 -7.07 18.47 5.82
N ASN A 60 -7.15 19.80 5.96
CA ASN A 60 -8.05 20.47 6.91
C ASN A 60 -9.46 20.72 6.34
N ASN A 61 -9.72 20.33 5.09
CA ASN A 61 -11.04 20.51 4.49
C ASN A 61 -12.03 19.55 5.15
N GLN A 62 -13.15 20.07 5.67
CA GLN A 62 -14.15 19.23 6.34
C GLN A 62 -14.68 18.11 5.44
N THR A 63 -14.89 18.37 4.15
CA THR A 63 -15.33 17.33 3.21
C THR A 63 -14.28 16.23 3.09
N PHE A 64 -12.99 16.57 3.08
CA PHE A 64 -11.95 15.54 3.08
C PHE A 64 -11.96 14.71 4.37
N ILE A 65 -12.11 15.36 5.54
CA ILE A 65 -12.19 14.65 6.82
C ILE A 65 -13.41 13.71 6.84
N ASP A 66 -14.56 14.17 6.35
CA ASP A 66 -15.79 13.37 6.28
C ASP A 66 -15.61 12.16 5.35
N GLU A 67 -15.04 12.36 4.16
CA GLU A 67 -14.76 11.29 3.18
C GLU A 67 -13.68 10.32 3.65
N PHE A 68 -12.62 10.81 4.30
CA PHE A 68 -11.58 9.96 4.87
C PHE A 68 -12.12 9.16 6.05
N SER A 69 -12.96 9.76 6.90
CA SER A 69 -13.65 9.01 7.97
C SER A 69 -14.59 7.95 7.40
N ALA A 70 -15.25 8.22 6.28
CA ALA A 70 -16.19 7.30 5.66
C ALA A 70 -15.53 5.99 5.19
N ILE A 71 -14.24 6.00 4.82
CA ILE A 71 -13.53 4.77 4.46
C ILE A 71 -13.09 3.94 5.68
N ASN A 72 -13.34 4.39 6.91
CA ASN A 72 -12.92 3.75 8.15
C ASN A 72 -11.43 3.33 8.14
N PRO A 73 -10.51 4.30 8.03
CA PRO A 73 -9.09 4.03 7.85
C PRO A 73 -8.51 3.45 9.13
N GLY A 74 -7.69 2.42 8.99
CA GLY A 74 -7.04 1.80 10.14
C GLY A 74 -5.68 2.42 10.45
N THR A 75 -4.86 2.67 9.42
CA THR A 75 -3.59 3.40 9.57
C THR A 75 -3.46 4.60 8.64
N MET A 76 -2.65 5.55 9.07
CA MET A 76 -2.20 6.69 8.30
C MET A 76 -0.68 6.71 8.28
N ARG A 77 -0.10 6.27 7.17
CA ARG A 77 1.35 6.35 6.98
C ARG A 77 1.78 7.78 6.73
N PHE A 78 2.72 8.27 7.53
CA PHE A 78 3.24 9.63 7.45
C PHE A 78 4.70 9.71 7.95
N PRO A 79 5.57 10.49 7.29
CA PRO A 79 5.39 11.05 5.96
C PRO A 79 5.42 9.97 4.88
N GLY A 80 4.54 10.06 3.88
CA GLY A 80 4.59 9.22 2.68
C GLY A 80 5.52 9.76 1.59
N GLY A 81 6.11 8.84 0.83
CA GLY A 81 7.00 9.09 -0.31
C GLY A 81 8.45 9.45 0.08
N THR A 82 9.30 9.58 -0.92
CA THR A 82 10.76 9.81 -0.85
C THR A 82 11.19 10.96 0.08
N PHE A 83 10.37 11.99 0.24
CA PHE A 83 10.64 13.10 1.16
C PHE A 83 10.64 12.69 2.64
N ALA A 84 10.09 11.53 2.99
CA ALA A 84 10.17 10.98 4.33
C ALA A 84 11.62 10.80 4.80
N ASN A 85 12.53 10.45 3.88
CA ASN A 85 13.95 10.24 4.19
C ASN A 85 14.70 11.49 4.62
N SER A 86 14.14 12.70 4.46
CA SER A 86 14.75 13.94 4.95
C SER A 86 13.76 14.85 5.67
N TYR A 87 12.65 14.29 6.17
CA TYR A 87 11.63 15.05 6.89
C TYR A 87 12.05 15.32 8.33
N ASP A 88 12.46 16.55 8.62
CA ASP A 88 12.69 17.02 9.99
C ASP A 88 11.37 17.53 10.60
N TRP A 89 10.81 16.74 11.52
CA TRP A 89 9.52 17.06 12.13
C TRP A 89 9.56 18.31 13.03
N GLU A 90 10.71 18.64 13.62
CA GLU A 90 10.86 19.81 14.50
C GLU A 90 10.89 21.09 13.67
N LEU A 91 11.66 21.10 12.57
CA LEU A 91 11.71 22.21 11.63
C LEU A 91 10.35 22.45 10.97
N GLU A 92 9.62 21.38 10.64
CA GLU A 92 8.34 21.44 9.95
C GLU A 92 7.13 21.64 10.89
N LEU A 93 7.34 21.61 12.21
CA LEU A 93 6.29 21.64 13.23
C LEU A 93 5.27 22.78 13.07
N ASN A 94 5.73 23.93 12.56
CA ASN A 94 4.92 25.13 12.36
C ASN A 94 4.76 25.53 10.88
N ASN A 95 5.05 24.62 9.94
CA ASN A 95 4.83 24.89 8.52
C ASN A 95 3.35 25.24 8.27
N PRO A 96 3.05 26.45 7.75
CA PRO A 96 1.66 26.90 7.59
C PRO A 96 1.00 26.39 6.30
N ASN A 97 1.75 25.73 5.41
CA ASN A 97 1.29 25.39 4.07
C ASN A 97 1.13 23.88 3.86
N ASN A 98 1.90 23.06 4.57
CA ASN A 98 1.96 21.63 4.35
C ASN A 98 1.52 20.84 5.59
N LEU A 99 1.08 19.61 5.37
CA LEU A 99 0.83 18.65 6.44
C LEU A 99 2.13 18.34 7.19
N ASN A 100 2.12 18.50 8.51
CA ASN A 100 3.23 18.21 9.40
C ASN A 100 2.78 17.29 10.53
N LEU A 101 3.72 16.75 11.32
CA LEU A 101 3.41 15.77 12.36
C LEU A 101 2.31 16.24 13.34
N LYS A 102 2.32 17.51 13.75
CA LYS A 102 1.28 18.08 14.61
C LYS A 102 -0.12 17.96 13.99
N ASN A 103 -0.24 18.36 12.73
CA ASN A 103 -1.51 18.32 12.01
C ASN A 103 -1.89 16.89 11.61
N THR A 104 -0.91 16.00 11.35
CA THR A 104 -1.13 14.57 11.14
C THR A 104 -1.73 13.92 12.38
N ILE A 105 -1.22 14.20 13.58
CA ILE A 105 -1.79 13.71 14.85
C ILE A 105 -3.26 14.14 14.98
N ALA A 106 -3.55 15.42 14.75
CA ALA A 106 -4.92 15.91 14.81
C ALA A 106 -5.84 15.28 13.76
N LEU A 107 -5.34 15.08 12.54
CA LEU A 107 -6.10 14.44 11.46
C LEU A 107 -6.37 12.96 11.79
N ALA A 108 -5.36 12.21 12.22
CA ALA A 108 -5.45 10.80 12.58
C ALA A 108 -6.48 10.58 13.70
N ASP A 109 -6.44 11.39 14.76
CA ASP A 109 -7.45 11.37 15.83
C ASP A 109 -8.86 11.66 15.30
N SER A 110 -8.99 12.62 14.38
CA SER A 110 -10.30 13.00 13.83
C SER A 110 -10.97 11.92 12.96
N VAL A 111 -10.16 11.08 12.29
CA VAL A 111 -10.65 10.01 11.41
C VAL A 111 -10.57 8.62 12.03
N GLY A 112 -10.04 8.51 13.26
CA GLY A 112 -9.88 7.24 13.97
C GLY A 112 -8.78 6.33 13.43
N ALA A 113 -7.75 6.90 12.78
CA ALA A 113 -6.61 6.13 12.25
C ALA A 113 -5.43 6.13 13.22
N GLU A 114 -4.70 5.02 13.26
CA GLU A 114 -3.40 4.93 13.92
C GLU A 114 -2.30 5.49 13.02
N ILE A 115 -1.31 6.19 13.58
CA ILE A 115 -0.17 6.65 12.78
C ILE A 115 0.78 5.47 12.55
N ASN A 116 1.18 5.29 11.30
CA ASN A 116 2.38 4.56 10.91
C ASN A 116 3.46 5.59 10.54
N TYR A 117 4.58 5.62 11.27
CA TYR A 117 5.55 6.71 11.13
C TYR A 117 6.82 6.31 10.38
N VAL A 118 7.18 7.08 9.36
CA VAL A 118 8.44 6.88 8.61
C VAL A 118 9.53 7.78 9.18
N ILE A 119 10.60 7.17 9.67
CA ILE A 119 11.77 7.88 10.20
C ILE A 119 12.55 8.55 9.07
N ASN A 120 13.01 9.77 9.33
CA ASN A 120 14.01 10.46 8.53
C ASN A 120 15.34 9.71 8.59
N TYR A 121 15.51 8.72 7.72
CA TYR A 121 16.73 7.93 7.67
C TYR A 121 17.94 8.73 7.19
N GLY A 122 17.72 9.76 6.37
CA GLY A 122 18.79 10.51 5.71
C GLY A 122 19.65 11.32 6.65
N THR A 123 19.09 11.85 7.75
CA THR A 123 19.82 12.73 8.67
C THR A 123 19.65 12.42 10.15
N THR A 124 18.76 11.50 10.55
CA THR A 124 18.51 11.26 11.98
C THR A 124 19.66 10.54 12.66
N THR A 125 19.81 10.80 13.95
CA THR A 125 20.65 10.03 14.87
C THR A 125 19.82 9.01 15.67
N PRO A 126 20.45 7.95 16.22
CA PRO A 126 19.76 7.03 17.13
C PRO A 126 19.10 7.74 18.32
N GLU A 127 19.74 8.76 18.87
CA GLU A 127 19.22 9.56 19.98
C GLU A 127 17.97 10.36 19.59
N GLU A 128 17.95 10.99 18.42
CA GLU A 128 16.79 11.73 17.93
C GLU A 128 15.60 10.81 17.63
N ALA A 129 15.84 9.66 17.00
CA ALA A 129 14.82 8.66 16.74
C ALA A 129 14.20 8.12 18.04
N ALA A 130 15.04 7.77 19.03
CA ALA A 130 14.59 7.33 20.35
C ALA A 130 13.83 8.45 21.11
N GLN A 131 14.31 9.69 21.01
CA GLN A 131 13.65 10.84 21.63
C GLN A 131 12.26 11.08 21.03
N LEU A 132 12.09 10.91 19.71
CA LEU A 132 10.77 11.00 19.08
C LEU A 132 9.84 9.89 19.57
N VAL A 133 10.33 8.65 19.69
CA VAL A 133 9.55 7.54 20.27
C VAL A 133 9.10 7.88 21.69
N HIS A 134 9.99 8.36 22.56
CA HIS A 134 9.60 8.80 23.90
C HIS A 134 8.56 9.92 23.88
N ILE A 135 8.77 10.94 23.04
CA ILE A 135 7.82 12.04 22.90
C ILE A 135 6.46 11.47 22.49
N LEU A 136 6.35 10.56 21.52
CA LEU A 136 5.06 10.08 21.06
C LEU A 136 4.40 9.05 22.00
N ASN A 137 5.17 8.23 22.71
CA ASN A 137 4.62 7.04 23.39
C ASN A 137 4.78 7.04 24.93
N ASP A 138 5.74 7.77 25.49
CA ASP A 138 6.07 7.64 26.91
C ASP A 138 5.08 8.43 27.81
N PRO A 139 4.41 7.79 28.78
CA PRO A 139 3.49 8.48 29.69
C PRO A 139 4.18 9.33 30.77
N ASP A 140 5.52 9.35 30.87
CA ASP A 140 6.22 10.17 31.85
C ASP A 140 5.86 11.67 31.72
N PRO A 141 5.65 12.39 32.84
CA PRO A 141 5.30 13.81 32.81
C PRO A 141 6.23 14.72 32.00
N ILE A 142 7.50 14.37 31.84
CA ILE A 142 8.44 15.16 31.02
C ILE A 142 8.03 15.11 29.55
N TYR A 143 7.76 13.91 29.02
CA TYR A 143 7.33 13.74 27.63
C TYR A 143 5.89 14.22 27.41
N ALA A 144 5.01 14.08 28.41
CA ALA A 144 3.67 14.68 28.35
C ALA A 144 3.73 16.21 28.22
N ALA A 145 4.67 16.87 28.90
CA ALA A 145 4.88 18.32 28.76
C ALA A 145 5.43 18.70 27.38
N GLN A 146 6.37 17.91 26.84
CA GLN A 146 6.90 18.12 25.49
C GLN A 146 5.83 17.91 24.41
N ARG A 147 5.01 16.84 24.49
CA ARG A 147 3.87 16.66 23.58
C ARG A 147 2.90 17.83 23.66
N GLN A 148 2.62 18.33 24.85
CA GLN A 148 1.70 19.45 25.03
C GLN A 148 2.23 20.73 24.39
N GLU A 149 3.54 20.95 24.46
CA GLU A 149 4.23 22.08 23.83
C GLU A 149 4.24 21.95 22.30
N HIS A 150 4.65 20.80 21.76
CA HIS A 150 4.81 20.60 20.32
C HIS A 150 3.47 20.41 19.61
N PHE A 151 2.64 19.51 20.11
CA PHE A 151 1.45 19.01 19.41
C PHE A 151 0.13 19.51 19.99
N GLY A 152 0.15 20.03 21.23
CA GLY A 152 -1.06 20.51 21.90
C GLY A 152 -1.84 19.42 22.64
N VAL A 153 -1.30 18.21 22.73
CA VAL A 153 -1.87 17.05 23.43
C VAL A 153 -0.90 16.54 24.48
N SER A 154 -1.38 16.00 25.60
CA SER A 154 -0.52 15.49 26.69
C SER A 154 -0.52 13.97 26.82
N GLU A 155 -1.60 13.32 26.43
CA GLU A 155 -1.68 11.86 26.39
C GLU A 155 -0.71 11.30 25.33
N PRO A 156 -0.17 10.09 25.55
CA PRO A 156 0.59 9.38 24.51
C PRO A 156 -0.23 9.22 23.23
N ILE A 157 0.43 9.40 22.09
CA ILE A 157 -0.12 9.14 20.76
C ILE A 157 -0.18 7.63 20.51
N GLY A 158 0.81 6.87 20.99
CA GLY A 158 0.83 5.42 20.88
C GLY A 158 1.12 4.92 19.46
N VAL A 159 2.14 5.48 18.80
CA VAL A 159 2.57 5.03 17.48
C VAL A 159 3.20 3.65 17.60
N HIS A 160 2.52 2.65 17.02
CA HIS A 160 2.96 1.25 17.10
C HIS A 160 3.87 0.86 15.94
N TYR A 161 3.57 1.28 14.71
CA TYR A 161 4.32 0.91 13.50
C TYR A 161 5.28 2.00 13.07
N TRP A 162 6.53 1.62 12.85
CA TRP A 162 7.61 2.52 12.43
C TRP A 162 8.38 1.95 11.25
N GLU A 163 8.81 2.82 10.34
CA GLU A 163 9.61 2.45 9.17
C GLU A 163 10.96 3.16 9.19
N LEU A 164 12.05 2.40 9.02
CA LEU A 164 13.38 2.99 8.84
C LEU A 164 13.62 3.35 7.37
N GLY A 165 13.14 4.55 7.02
CA GLY A 165 13.26 5.14 5.70
C GLY A 165 12.32 4.55 4.65
N ASN A 166 12.45 5.05 3.43
CA ASN A 166 11.59 4.77 2.29
C ASN A 166 12.45 4.45 1.06
N GLU A 167 12.23 3.32 0.38
CA GLU A 167 12.91 2.98 -0.89
C GLU A 167 14.43 3.16 -0.93
N LEU A 168 15.15 3.09 0.21
CA LEU A 168 16.60 3.36 0.30
C LEU A 168 17.46 2.52 -0.67
N ALA A 169 16.91 1.41 -1.14
CA ALA A 169 17.46 0.53 -2.17
C ALA A 169 17.51 1.15 -3.59
N ALA A 170 16.87 2.30 -3.81
CA ALA A 170 16.70 2.94 -5.10
C ALA A 170 17.73 4.04 -5.36
N LYS A 171 18.06 4.25 -6.64
CA LYS A 171 19.12 5.18 -7.05
C LYS A 171 18.75 6.65 -6.85
N TRP A 172 17.46 6.96 -6.81
CA TRP A 172 16.99 8.34 -6.66
C TRP A 172 17.17 8.90 -5.25
N GLU A 173 17.28 8.03 -4.25
CA GLU A 173 17.38 8.42 -2.84
C GLU A 173 18.63 9.23 -2.50
N TRP A 174 19.62 9.32 -3.40
CA TRP A 174 20.81 10.15 -3.21
C TRP A 174 20.48 11.62 -2.91
N HIS A 175 19.33 12.13 -3.34
CA HIS A 175 18.97 13.52 -3.12
C HIS A 175 18.24 13.77 -1.78
N VAL A 176 17.89 12.73 -1.02
CA VAL A 176 17.17 12.80 0.27
C VAL A 176 17.81 11.95 1.37
N SER A 177 18.86 11.20 1.05
CA SER A 177 19.58 10.36 2.01
C SER A 177 21.10 10.50 1.84
N TRP A 178 21.83 10.28 2.94
CA TRP A 178 23.29 10.31 2.99
C TRP A 178 23.93 9.23 2.10
N VAL A 179 23.23 8.12 1.89
CA VAL A 179 23.56 7.02 0.98
C VAL A 179 22.28 6.48 0.32
N ALA A 180 22.42 5.92 -0.87
CA ALA A 180 21.33 5.28 -1.60
C ALA A 180 21.80 3.99 -2.27
N GLY A 181 20.86 3.10 -2.57
CA GLY A 181 21.12 1.78 -3.14
C GLY A 181 20.93 1.69 -4.66
N GLY A 182 21.00 0.46 -5.16
CA GLY A 182 20.72 0.11 -6.55
C GLY A 182 21.88 -0.60 -7.26
N GLN A 183 21.59 -1.32 -8.35
CA GLN A 183 22.61 -2.01 -9.12
C GLN A 183 23.44 -1.05 -9.99
N ASN A 184 24.76 -1.25 -10.05
CA ASN A 184 25.69 -0.42 -10.84
C ASN A 184 25.63 1.06 -10.45
N LEU A 185 25.78 1.36 -9.17
CA LEU A 185 25.93 2.72 -8.69
C LEU A 185 27.33 3.23 -8.98
N TRP A 186 27.39 4.38 -9.65
CA TRP A 186 28.64 5.05 -9.98
C TRP A 186 28.57 6.49 -9.53
N ILE A 187 29.60 6.92 -8.80
CA ILE A 187 29.87 8.33 -8.54
C ILE A 187 30.88 8.79 -9.58
N TYR A 188 30.51 9.82 -10.33
CA TYR A 188 31.34 10.47 -11.33
C TYR A 188 31.96 11.73 -10.73
N TYR A 189 33.17 12.06 -11.18
CA TYR A 189 33.91 13.25 -10.76
C TYR A 189 34.16 14.15 -11.98
N GLN A 190 35.21 14.96 -11.94
CA GLN A 190 35.59 15.78 -13.09
C GLN A 190 35.94 14.91 -14.30
N THR A 191 35.77 15.45 -15.51
CA THR A 191 36.22 14.80 -16.74
C THR A 191 37.68 14.36 -16.60
N ASP A 192 37.99 13.17 -17.14
CA ASP A 192 39.28 12.49 -17.03
C ASP A 192 39.68 12.04 -15.61
N THR A 193 38.73 12.02 -14.65
CA THR A 193 38.88 11.38 -13.34
C THR A 193 38.13 10.05 -13.30
N ASP A 194 38.75 9.00 -12.76
CA ASP A 194 38.14 7.68 -12.64
C ASP A 194 36.88 7.74 -11.75
N SER A 195 35.76 7.20 -12.24
CA SER A 195 34.52 7.08 -11.48
C SER A 195 34.63 6.00 -10.40
N LEU A 196 33.93 6.20 -9.28
CA LEU A 196 33.86 5.24 -8.17
C LEU A 196 32.63 4.35 -8.33
N ASN A 197 32.84 3.03 -8.45
CA ASN A 197 31.77 2.05 -8.34
C ASN A 197 31.47 1.78 -6.86
N ILE A 198 30.19 1.84 -6.47
CA ILE A 198 29.75 1.41 -5.14
C ILE A 198 28.81 0.21 -5.32
N PRO A 199 29.28 -1.03 -5.11
CA PRO A 199 28.46 -2.22 -5.25
C PRO A 199 27.27 -2.22 -4.28
N ARG A 200 26.20 -2.94 -4.66
CA ARG A 200 24.98 -3.04 -3.85
C ARG A 200 25.23 -3.60 -2.45
N GLU A 201 26.11 -4.59 -2.32
CA GLU A 201 26.55 -5.13 -1.02
C GLU A 201 27.15 -4.04 -0.11
N THR A 202 27.91 -3.10 -0.69
CA THR A 202 28.51 -1.99 0.06
C THR A 202 27.45 -0.99 0.51
N THR A 203 26.53 -0.59 -0.39
CA THR A 203 25.46 0.33 0.00
C THR A 203 24.54 -0.29 1.03
N ASP A 204 24.16 -1.55 0.87
CA ASP A 204 23.23 -2.22 1.78
C ASP A 204 23.91 -2.44 3.15
N SER A 205 25.21 -2.76 3.17
CA SER A 205 25.99 -2.81 4.41
C SER A 205 26.02 -1.45 5.11
N LEU A 206 26.19 -0.34 4.38
CA LEU A 206 26.15 1.01 4.95
C LEU A 206 24.76 1.36 5.50
N HIS A 207 23.67 0.90 4.88
CA HIS A 207 22.33 1.12 5.42
C HIS A 207 22.09 0.36 6.74
N TYR A 208 22.70 -0.81 6.93
CA TYR A 208 22.51 -1.57 8.17
C TYR A 208 23.46 -1.15 9.30
N PHE A 209 24.75 -1.01 8.97
CA PHE A 209 25.81 -0.72 9.95
C PHE A 209 26.10 0.77 10.12
N GLY A 210 25.67 1.61 9.18
CA GLY A 210 26.17 2.98 9.09
C GLY A 210 27.61 3.00 8.58
N GLY A 211 28.22 4.18 8.63
CA GLY A 211 29.61 4.35 8.26
C GLY A 211 29.90 5.71 7.64
N GLU A 212 31.06 5.81 7.00
CA GLU A 212 31.54 7.04 6.38
C GLU A 212 31.41 6.99 4.86
N ILE A 213 30.94 8.09 4.26
CA ILE A 213 30.94 8.26 2.80
C ILE A 213 31.33 9.68 2.39
N TRP A 214 32.07 9.78 1.28
CA TRP A 214 32.33 11.07 0.63
C TRP A 214 31.14 11.45 -0.25
N ARG A 215 30.42 12.49 0.15
CA ARG A 215 29.43 13.18 -0.68
C ARG A 215 30.15 14.20 -1.56
N LYS A 216 30.85 13.66 -2.55
CA LYS A 216 31.67 14.37 -3.54
C LYS A 216 31.39 13.81 -4.92
N GLY A 217 31.37 14.64 -5.95
CA GLY A 217 31.06 14.21 -7.31
C GLY A 217 29.59 14.34 -7.65
N TRP A 218 29.13 13.53 -8.59
CA TRP A 218 27.73 13.49 -9.02
C TRP A 218 27.30 12.08 -9.39
N VAL A 219 26.01 11.80 -9.25
CA VAL A 219 25.38 10.54 -9.63
C VAL A 219 24.43 10.75 -10.82
N PRO A 220 24.24 9.76 -11.71
CA PRO A 220 23.26 9.89 -12.79
C PRO A 220 21.85 10.12 -12.23
N MET A 221 21.10 11.06 -12.82
CA MET A 221 19.69 11.24 -12.46
C MET A 221 18.90 9.96 -12.72
N SER A 222 18.04 9.57 -11.78
CA SER A 222 17.30 8.32 -11.84
C SER A 222 15.82 8.47 -11.45
N GLY A 223 15.15 9.52 -11.95
CA GLY A 223 13.74 9.77 -11.66
C GLY A 223 13.49 10.36 -10.27
N ASP A 224 12.22 10.45 -9.89
CA ASP A 224 11.69 10.88 -8.59
C ASP A 224 12.43 12.05 -7.92
N GLY A 225 12.08 13.28 -8.29
CA GLY A 225 12.64 14.49 -7.67
C GLY A 225 14.09 14.82 -8.03
N MET A 226 14.86 13.89 -8.60
CA MET A 226 16.22 14.16 -9.08
C MET A 226 16.24 15.13 -10.26
N ASN A 227 17.22 16.02 -10.24
CA ASN A 227 17.55 16.98 -11.27
C ASN A 227 19.09 17.17 -11.33
N PRO A 228 19.63 17.93 -12.30
CA PRO A 228 21.08 18.06 -12.45
C PRO A 228 21.81 18.70 -11.27
N ILE A 229 21.10 19.39 -10.37
CA ILE A 229 21.67 20.07 -9.21
C ILE A 229 21.70 19.16 -7.98
N ASN A 230 20.57 18.57 -7.61
CA ASN A 230 20.50 17.67 -6.44
C ASN A 230 21.07 16.26 -6.69
N SER A 231 21.47 15.98 -7.94
CA SER A 231 22.26 14.80 -8.30
C SER A 231 23.78 15.02 -8.15
N MET A 232 24.22 16.28 -7.93
CA MET A 232 25.58 16.54 -7.45
C MET A 232 25.62 16.32 -5.95
N LEU A 233 26.59 15.52 -5.50
CA LEU A 233 26.77 15.19 -4.10
C LEU A 233 27.41 16.36 -3.36
N GLY A 234 27.01 16.56 -2.11
CA GLY A 234 27.38 17.70 -1.29
C GLY A 234 26.24 18.70 -1.16
N THR A 235 26.49 19.82 -0.50
CA THR A 235 25.48 20.85 -0.23
C THR A 235 25.71 22.05 -1.11
N HIS A 236 24.70 22.40 -1.89
CA HIS A 236 24.71 23.53 -2.82
C HIS A 236 23.91 24.70 -2.23
N ARG A 237 24.47 25.92 -2.33
CA ARG A 237 23.82 27.13 -1.83
C ARG A 237 24.05 28.32 -2.75
N LYS A 238 23.05 29.19 -2.84
CA LYS A 238 23.15 30.50 -3.49
C LYS A 238 23.36 31.58 -2.44
N ILE A 239 24.36 32.43 -2.65
CA ILE A 239 24.67 33.53 -1.73
C ILE A 239 23.59 34.61 -1.80
N THR A 240 23.12 35.04 -0.65
CA THR A 240 22.16 36.14 -0.51
C THR A 240 22.84 37.50 -0.65
N ALA A 241 22.07 38.56 -0.94
CA ALA A 241 22.60 39.92 -1.00
C ALA A 241 23.30 40.35 0.30
N GLN A 242 22.83 39.87 1.46
CA GLN A 242 23.39 40.23 2.76
C GLN A 242 24.72 39.52 3.02
N GLU A 243 24.81 38.21 2.79
CA GLU A 243 26.06 37.44 2.91
C GLU A 243 27.16 37.98 1.98
N ALA A 244 26.78 38.41 0.78
CA ALA A 244 27.72 39.06 -0.15
C ALA A 244 28.28 40.38 0.39
N LEU A 245 27.48 41.15 1.14
CA LEU A 245 27.94 42.39 1.80
C LEU A 245 28.82 42.11 3.01
N ASP A 246 28.48 41.06 3.78
CA ASP A 246 29.21 40.66 4.97
C ASP A 246 30.57 40.03 4.60
N GLY A 247 30.67 39.43 3.41
CA GLY A 247 31.89 38.79 2.91
C GLY A 247 32.16 37.41 3.52
N GLU A 248 31.20 36.90 4.29
CA GLU A 248 31.23 35.59 4.92
C GLU A 248 29.82 34.97 4.92
N LEU A 249 29.75 33.65 5.01
CA LEU A 249 28.49 32.92 5.15
C LEU A 249 28.66 31.62 5.93
N ASN A 250 27.58 31.19 6.59
CA ASN A 250 27.49 29.89 7.25
C ASN A 250 26.63 28.95 6.40
N ILE A 251 27.15 27.75 6.13
CA ILE A 251 26.43 26.68 5.43
C ILE A 251 26.26 25.49 6.35
N ASP A 252 25.00 25.18 6.68
CA ASP A 252 24.63 23.92 7.29
C ASP A 252 24.65 22.85 6.19
N VAL A 253 25.44 21.80 6.40
CA VAL A 253 25.49 20.68 5.45
C VAL A 253 24.24 19.83 5.57
N GLU A 254 23.74 19.38 4.44
CA GLU A 254 22.46 18.67 4.33
C GLU A 254 22.49 17.31 5.04
N PHE A 255 23.60 16.57 4.91
CA PHE A 255 23.77 15.24 5.51
C PHE A 255 24.99 15.23 6.44
N GLY A 256 24.97 16.06 7.48
CA GLY A 256 25.97 16.02 8.56
C GLY A 256 25.85 14.77 9.44
N PRO A 257 26.71 14.58 10.45
CA PRO A 257 27.81 15.46 10.85
C PRO A 257 29.03 15.39 9.93
N ILE A 258 29.90 16.41 10.01
CA ILE A 258 31.16 16.52 9.28
C ILE A 258 32.29 17.03 10.18
N TYR A 259 33.55 16.73 9.83
CA TYR A 259 34.72 17.14 10.61
C TYR A 259 35.71 17.99 9.80
N GLN A 260 36.48 18.83 10.52
CA GLN A 260 37.51 19.68 9.90
C GLN A 260 38.54 18.84 9.13
N GLY A 261 38.84 19.25 7.89
CA GLY A 261 39.77 18.54 7.00
C GLY A 261 39.11 17.50 6.09
N GLN A 262 37.80 17.28 6.25
CA GLN A 262 36.98 16.42 5.39
C GLN A 262 35.97 17.23 4.56
N VAL A 263 36.35 18.45 4.18
CA VAL A 263 35.48 19.39 3.45
C VAL A 263 36.24 19.99 2.27
N ILE A 264 35.55 20.15 1.15
CA ILE A 264 36.00 20.85 -0.05
C ILE A 264 34.96 21.91 -0.36
N VAL A 265 35.40 23.17 -0.51
CA VAL A 265 34.50 24.29 -0.84
C VAL A 265 34.84 24.83 -2.22
N TRP A 266 33.83 24.88 -3.08
CA TRP A 266 33.89 25.48 -4.41
C TRP A 266 33.06 26.76 -4.41
N ALA A 267 33.70 27.91 -4.65
CA ALA A 267 33.04 29.19 -4.85
C ALA A 267 33.08 29.56 -6.34
N VAL A 268 31.96 29.36 -7.03
CA VAL A 268 31.92 29.51 -8.49
C VAL A 268 32.05 30.98 -8.88
N GLU A 269 33.00 31.32 -9.75
CA GLU A 269 33.23 32.71 -10.18
C GLU A 269 32.15 33.23 -11.15
N THR A 270 31.33 32.35 -11.72
CA THR A 270 30.28 32.68 -12.70
C THR A 270 28.89 32.45 -12.15
N LEU A 271 27.94 33.27 -12.60
CA LEU A 271 26.53 33.08 -12.26
C LEU A 271 25.98 31.86 -13.00
N ILE A 272 25.46 30.93 -12.21
CA ILE A 272 24.82 29.71 -12.70
C ILE A 272 23.30 29.87 -12.58
N ASP A 273 22.57 29.65 -13.69
CA ASP A 273 21.11 29.57 -13.72
C ASP A 273 20.67 28.10 -13.69
N TYR A 274 20.26 27.63 -12.51
CA TYR A 274 19.83 26.25 -12.30
C TYR A 274 18.58 25.89 -13.12
N ALA A 275 17.66 26.83 -13.33
CA ALA A 275 16.44 26.56 -14.10
C ALA A 275 16.78 26.35 -15.58
N ALA A 276 17.66 27.18 -16.13
CA ALA A 276 18.13 27.02 -17.50
C ALA A 276 18.89 25.70 -17.70
N MET A 277 19.69 25.28 -16.70
CA MET A 277 20.44 24.02 -16.75
C MET A 277 19.56 22.78 -16.69
N ALA A 278 18.53 22.79 -15.85
CA ALA A 278 17.56 21.70 -15.79
C ALA A 278 16.92 21.47 -17.17
N ILE A 279 16.43 22.54 -17.81
CA ILE A 279 15.84 22.49 -19.16
C ILE A 279 16.85 22.01 -20.20
N LEU A 280 18.11 22.45 -20.10
CA LEU A 280 19.18 22.02 -21.00
C LEU A 280 19.46 20.53 -20.89
N CYS A 281 19.49 19.96 -19.68
CA CYS A 281 19.73 18.54 -19.49
C CYS A 281 18.57 17.66 -19.98
N ASP A 282 17.33 18.16 -19.92
CA ASP A 282 16.18 17.47 -20.53
C ASP A 282 16.27 17.43 -22.06
N THR A 283 16.79 18.50 -22.67
CA THR A 283 16.87 18.65 -24.13
C THR A 283 18.12 17.98 -24.73
N TYR A 284 19.24 18.02 -24.01
CA TYR A 284 20.55 17.53 -24.44
C TYR A 284 21.20 16.68 -23.34
N PRO A 285 20.67 15.46 -23.08
CA PRO A 285 21.05 14.68 -21.91
C PRO A 285 22.51 14.22 -21.93
N THR A 286 23.10 14.02 -23.11
CA THR A 286 24.47 13.51 -23.25
C THR A 286 25.49 14.48 -22.66
N ASN A 287 26.19 14.06 -21.60
CA ASN A 287 27.24 14.78 -20.90
C ASN A 287 26.78 16.08 -20.18
N CYS A 288 25.47 16.33 -20.04
CA CYS A 288 24.99 17.57 -19.41
C CYS A 288 25.42 17.67 -17.94
N GLN A 289 25.11 16.65 -17.12
CA GLN A 289 25.52 16.62 -15.71
C GLN A 289 27.05 16.71 -15.54
N GLN A 290 27.81 16.03 -16.39
CA GLN A 290 29.28 16.10 -16.38
C GLN A 290 29.79 17.53 -16.62
N ASN A 291 29.27 18.21 -17.64
CA ASN A 291 29.68 19.59 -17.96
C ASN A 291 29.34 20.57 -16.83
N ILE A 292 28.20 20.36 -16.16
CA ILE A 292 27.77 21.16 -15.01
C ILE A 292 28.74 20.98 -13.84
N TYR A 293 29.05 19.73 -13.52
CA TYR A 293 29.96 19.42 -12.44
C TYR A 293 31.38 19.93 -12.74
N ASP A 294 31.88 19.76 -13.98
CA ASP A 294 33.18 20.31 -14.41
C ASP A 294 33.27 21.83 -14.29
N LEU A 295 32.17 22.54 -14.58
CA LEU A 295 32.09 23.99 -14.44
C LEU A 295 32.20 24.42 -12.97
N ILE A 296 31.53 23.71 -12.07
CA ILE A 296 31.50 24.02 -10.63
C ILE A 296 32.81 23.61 -9.97
N ALA A 297 33.24 22.37 -10.18
CA ALA A 297 34.45 21.78 -9.62
C ALA A 297 35.72 22.10 -10.44
N ALA A 298 35.70 23.23 -11.15
CA ALA A 298 36.84 23.74 -11.90
C ALA A 298 37.93 24.28 -10.95
N PRO A 299 39.23 24.09 -11.23
CA PRO A 299 40.30 24.46 -10.30
C PRO A 299 40.30 25.93 -9.85
N GLN A 300 39.82 26.86 -10.67
CA GLN A 300 39.72 28.28 -10.32
C GLN A 300 38.65 28.57 -9.26
N ASN A 301 37.65 27.71 -9.09
CA ASN A 301 36.60 27.89 -8.10
C ASN A 301 36.97 27.30 -6.72
N LEU A 302 38.08 26.57 -6.62
CA LEU A 302 38.48 25.89 -5.38
C LEU A 302 38.98 26.91 -4.35
N LEU A 303 38.32 26.97 -3.18
CA LEU A 303 38.80 27.79 -2.06
C LEU A 303 39.96 27.12 -1.32
N ASP A 304 40.88 27.95 -0.81
CA ASP A 304 41.95 27.47 0.05
C ASP A 304 41.39 27.01 1.42
N PRO A 305 41.89 25.92 2.03
CA PRO A 305 41.42 25.47 3.35
C PRO A 305 41.53 26.49 4.48
N THR A 306 42.30 27.58 4.30
CA THR A 306 42.37 28.71 5.23
C THR A 306 41.21 29.69 5.11
N GLU A 307 40.39 29.57 4.06
CA GLU A 307 39.25 30.45 3.74
C GLU A 307 37.90 29.89 4.20
N TYR A 308 37.91 28.77 4.92
CA TYR A 308 36.72 28.23 5.57
C TYR A 308 37.07 27.48 6.86
N THR A 309 36.08 27.27 7.71
CA THR A 309 36.24 26.58 8.99
C THR A 309 34.97 25.79 9.30
N VAL A 310 35.13 24.52 9.65
CA VAL A 310 34.04 23.66 10.16
C VAL A 310 33.89 23.97 11.64
N GLN A 311 32.69 24.42 12.01
CA GLN A 311 32.31 24.72 13.38
C GLN A 311 32.01 23.45 14.17
N THR A 312 31.82 23.59 15.48
CA THR A 312 31.60 22.45 16.38
C THR A 312 30.27 21.73 16.17
N ASP A 313 29.28 22.44 15.62
CA ASP A 313 27.97 21.91 15.22
C ASP A 313 27.94 21.35 13.80
N GLY A 314 29.09 21.36 13.09
CA GLY A 314 29.20 20.87 11.71
C GLY A 314 28.90 21.92 10.65
N THR A 315 28.49 23.15 11.01
CA THR A 315 28.30 24.25 10.06
C THR A 315 29.63 24.69 9.46
N VAL A 316 29.66 24.99 8.15
CA VAL A 316 30.86 25.48 7.47
C VAL A 316 30.80 27.01 7.36
N LEU A 317 31.65 27.71 8.11
CA LEU A 317 31.88 29.14 7.97
C LEU A 317 32.84 29.38 6.80
N ILE A 318 32.40 30.12 5.79
CA ILE A 318 33.17 30.46 4.59
C ILE A 318 33.53 31.95 4.66
N HIS A 319 34.82 32.27 4.55
CA HIS A 319 35.41 33.61 4.69
C HIS A 319 36.54 33.83 3.66
N PRO A 320 36.20 33.92 2.35
CA PRO A 320 37.19 33.97 1.29
C PRO A 320 37.93 35.30 1.25
N SER A 321 39.18 35.23 0.78
CA SER A 321 40.01 36.40 0.50
C SER A 321 39.50 37.22 -0.70
N THR A 322 38.76 36.57 -1.60
CA THR A 322 38.09 37.20 -2.74
C THR A 322 36.64 37.54 -2.38
N PRO A 323 36.16 38.77 -2.65
CA PRO A 323 34.80 39.17 -2.30
C PRO A 323 33.73 38.28 -2.92
N LEU A 324 32.78 37.84 -2.10
CA LEU A 324 31.57 37.15 -2.52
C LEU A 324 30.61 38.10 -3.27
N PHE A 325 29.73 37.55 -4.09
CA PHE A 325 28.68 38.32 -4.78
C PHE A 325 27.31 37.62 -4.71
N GLU A 326 26.25 38.42 -4.81
CA GLU A 326 24.87 37.93 -4.76
C GLU A 326 24.60 36.89 -5.85
N ASN A 327 23.89 35.81 -5.52
CA ASN A 327 23.56 34.67 -6.38
C ASN A 327 24.76 33.84 -6.87
N GLN A 328 25.96 34.07 -6.31
CA GLN A 328 27.09 33.18 -6.47
C GLN A 328 26.72 31.76 -5.99
N THR A 329 27.18 30.74 -6.71
CA THR A 329 27.02 29.34 -6.30
C THR A 329 28.17 28.93 -5.39
N ILE A 330 27.83 28.36 -4.24
CA ILE A 330 28.76 27.61 -3.40
C ILE A 330 28.38 26.13 -3.45
N LEU A 331 29.37 25.25 -3.63
CA LEU A 331 29.24 23.81 -3.40
C LEU A 331 30.18 23.40 -2.27
N VAL A 332 29.64 22.75 -1.24
CA VAL A 332 30.39 22.15 -0.14
C VAL A 332 30.31 20.64 -0.28
N GLU A 333 31.41 20.01 -0.64
CA GLU A 333 31.53 18.54 -0.66
C GLU A 333 32.20 18.08 0.63
N TYR A 334 31.77 16.94 1.17
CA TYR A 334 32.22 16.53 2.50
C TYR A 334 32.22 15.01 2.69
N GLN A 335 33.03 14.54 3.63
CA GLN A 335 32.88 13.20 4.19
C GLN A 335 31.90 13.28 5.36
N THR A 336 30.87 12.45 5.32
CA THR A 336 29.87 12.33 6.38
C THR A 336 29.95 10.99 7.07
N GLN A 337 29.49 10.92 8.31
CA GLN A 337 29.40 9.69 9.11
C GLN A 337 28.01 9.54 9.70
N HIS A 338 27.33 8.44 9.38
CA HIS A 338 25.96 8.18 9.81
C HIS A 338 25.83 6.85 10.55
N ALA A 339 24.86 6.77 11.45
CA ALA A 339 24.43 5.52 12.06
C ALA A 339 23.64 4.67 11.06
N GLY A 340 23.64 3.36 11.26
CA GLY A 340 22.85 2.43 10.45
C GLY A 340 21.51 2.08 11.08
N ALA A 341 20.70 1.37 10.32
CA ALA A 341 19.40 0.85 10.75
C ALA A 341 19.45 0.03 12.04
N PHE A 342 20.55 -0.70 12.31
CA PHE A 342 20.68 -1.44 13.57
C PHE A 342 20.75 -0.52 14.79
N ASP A 343 21.63 0.47 14.77
CA ASP A 343 21.82 1.37 15.92
C ASP A 343 20.58 2.25 16.14
N ILE A 344 19.95 2.72 15.06
CA ILE A 344 18.69 3.48 15.14
C ILE A 344 17.58 2.62 15.74
N ARG A 345 17.40 1.38 15.26
CA ARG A 345 16.39 0.45 15.79
C ARG A 345 16.64 0.13 17.27
N ASP A 346 17.88 -0.18 17.64
CA ASP A 346 18.24 -0.55 19.01
C ASP A 346 17.96 0.59 19.99
N ALA A 347 18.22 1.84 19.59
CA ALA A 347 17.86 3.02 20.38
C ALA A 347 16.34 3.20 20.50
N MET A 348 15.59 3.05 19.41
CA MET A 348 14.12 3.14 19.42
C MET A 348 13.47 2.04 20.29
N LYS A 349 13.90 0.78 20.17
CA LYS A 349 13.40 -0.33 21.02
C LYS A 349 13.81 -0.18 22.48
N THR A 350 14.88 0.55 22.77
CA THR A 350 15.25 0.91 24.16
C THR A 350 14.28 1.95 24.72
N ALA A 351 13.82 2.89 23.91
CA ALA A 351 12.83 3.88 24.31
C ALA A 351 11.45 3.26 24.57
N ASP A 352 11.00 2.39 23.64
CA ASP A 352 9.76 1.64 23.77
C ASP A 352 9.93 0.24 23.17
N PRO A 353 10.00 -0.83 23.97
CA PRO A 353 10.17 -2.18 23.45
C PRO A 353 8.90 -2.75 22.81
N SER A 354 7.75 -2.07 22.90
CA SER A 354 6.47 -2.57 22.37
C SER A 354 6.19 -2.22 20.92
N ILE A 355 6.86 -1.20 20.36
CA ILE A 355 6.69 -0.79 18.96
C ILE A 355 7.21 -1.83 17.98
N GLU A 356 6.71 -1.84 16.75
CA GLU A 356 7.22 -2.65 15.64
C GLU A 356 7.97 -1.76 14.64
N ILE A 357 9.15 -2.21 14.19
CA ILE A 357 10.06 -1.44 13.33
C ILE A 357 10.39 -2.26 12.08
N GLY A 358 10.10 -1.68 10.91
CA GLY A 358 10.40 -2.27 9.61
C GLY A 358 11.67 -1.74 8.94
N TYR A 359 12.29 -2.61 8.14
CA TYR A 359 13.45 -2.27 7.30
C TYR A 359 13.09 -2.25 5.82
N CYS A 360 13.57 -1.23 5.09
CA CYS A 360 13.32 -1.08 3.64
C CYS A 360 14.40 -1.70 2.74
N ILE A 361 15.54 -2.12 3.31
CA ILE A 361 16.57 -2.84 2.57
C ILE A 361 16.40 -4.34 2.85
N ASP A 362 16.03 -5.10 1.83
CA ASP A 362 16.00 -6.56 1.90
C ASP A 362 17.41 -7.13 2.10
N PHE A 363 17.61 -7.81 3.23
CA PHE A 363 18.89 -8.37 3.62
C PHE A 363 19.24 -9.72 2.97
N ARG A 364 18.24 -10.43 2.41
CA ARG A 364 18.38 -11.83 1.99
C ARG A 364 19.39 -12.02 0.86
N THR A 365 19.39 -11.10 -0.10
CA THR A 365 20.15 -11.28 -1.37
C THR A 365 21.61 -10.84 -1.27
N HIS A 366 21.90 -9.75 -0.57
CA HIS A 366 23.21 -9.09 -0.64
C HIS A 366 23.98 -9.03 0.68
N LEU A 367 23.34 -9.38 1.80
CA LEU A 367 23.93 -9.22 3.13
C LEU A 367 24.10 -10.57 3.84
N LEU A 368 23.01 -11.33 3.94
CA LEU A 368 22.97 -12.59 4.67
C LEU A 368 24.03 -13.58 4.16
N GLY A 369 24.93 -14.01 5.04
CA GLY A 369 26.05 -14.89 4.74
C GLY A 369 27.16 -14.30 3.85
N ALA A 370 27.00 -13.08 3.34
CA ALA A 370 27.96 -12.40 2.46
C ALA A 370 28.79 -11.36 3.22
N VAL A 371 28.16 -10.57 4.08
CA VAL A 371 28.81 -9.47 4.82
C VAL A 371 29.25 -9.96 6.21
N PRO A 372 30.53 -9.75 6.59
CA PRO A 372 31.02 -10.14 7.91
C PRO A 372 30.20 -9.54 9.05
N GLU A 373 29.95 -10.32 10.10
CA GLU A 373 29.21 -9.92 11.31
C GLU A 373 27.73 -9.55 11.09
N PHE A 374 27.24 -9.54 9.84
CA PHE A 374 25.86 -9.19 9.52
C PHE A 374 24.86 -10.15 10.14
N ASP A 375 25.05 -11.46 9.95
CA ASP A 375 24.16 -12.49 10.48
C ASP A 375 24.06 -12.42 12.02
N ASP A 376 25.20 -12.21 12.69
CA ASP A 376 25.26 -12.05 14.15
C ASP A 376 24.55 -10.77 14.61
N ARG A 377 24.66 -9.68 13.85
CA ARG A 377 23.97 -8.41 14.16
C ARG A 377 22.48 -8.47 13.88
N LEU A 378 22.07 -9.11 12.78
CA LEU A 378 20.67 -9.35 12.47
C LEU A 378 20.02 -10.22 13.55
N ALA A 379 20.74 -11.22 14.07
CA ALA A 379 20.23 -12.10 15.13
C ALA A 379 19.85 -11.37 16.43
N VAL A 380 20.49 -10.24 16.75
CA VAL A 380 20.19 -9.44 17.95
C VAL A 380 19.32 -8.23 17.67
N SER A 381 19.21 -7.81 16.41
CA SER A 381 18.38 -6.68 15.98
C SER A 381 17.58 -6.97 14.70
N PRO A 382 16.72 -8.00 14.70
CA PRO A 382 15.88 -8.32 13.54
C PRO A 382 14.77 -7.27 13.38
N PRO A 383 14.41 -6.85 12.15
CA PRO A 383 13.20 -6.05 11.97
C PRO A 383 11.96 -6.84 12.39
N ASP A 384 10.88 -6.16 12.74
CA ASP A 384 9.59 -6.81 12.98
C ASP A 384 8.87 -7.11 11.65
N PHE A 385 9.18 -6.35 10.59
CA PHE A 385 8.69 -6.59 9.23
C PHE A 385 9.63 -6.08 8.14
N LEU A 386 9.52 -6.62 6.92
CA LEU A 386 10.17 -6.06 5.74
C LEU A 386 9.21 -5.17 4.95
N ILE A 387 9.70 -4.00 4.57
CA ILE A 387 8.94 -2.99 3.82
C ILE A 387 9.04 -3.28 2.32
N THR A 388 7.90 -3.30 1.64
CA THR A 388 7.81 -3.53 0.19
C THR A 388 6.77 -2.65 -0.48
N HIS A 389 7.06 -2.24 -1.71
CA HIS A 389 6.22 -1.37 -2.52
C HIS A 389 5.78 -2.10 -3.81
N PRO A 390 4.71 -2.93 -3.76
CA PRO A 390 4.36 -3.84 -4.85
C PRO A 390 3.59 -3.17 -6.00
N TYR A 391 4.12 -2.10 -6.55
CA TYR A 391 3.55 -1.46 -7.74
C TYR A 391 3.62 -2.38 -8.97
N ASN A 392 2.58 -2.34 -9.82
CA ASN A 392 2.56 -3.14 -11.04
C ASN A 392 3.42 -2.53 -12.15
N LYS A 393 4.02 -3.43 -12.94
CA LYS A 393 4.72 -3.09 -14.18
C LYS A 393 3.81 -3.39 -15.37
N SER A 394 4.06 -2.74 -16.50
CA SER A 394 3.41 -3.04 -17.80
C SER A 394 1.88 -2.85 -17.86
N THR A 395 1.24 -2.22 -16.86
CA THR A 395 -0.21 -2.05 -16.86
C THR A 395 -0.72 -1.20 -18.02
N ASP A 396 0.03 -0.18 -18.44
CA ASP A 396 -0.32 0.64 -19.60
C ASP A 396 -0.31 -0.19 -20.89
N LEU A 397 0.60 -1.15 -21.01
CA LEU A 397 0.64 -2.06 -22.15
C LEU A 397 -0.60 -2.97 -22.14
N ALA A 398 -0.94 -3.55 -20.99
CA ALA A 398 -2.13 -4.38 -20.84
C ALA A 398 -3.42 -3.61 -21.18
N LEU A 399 -3.60 -2.43 -20.56
CA LEU A 399 -4.71 -1.52 -20.82
C LEU A 399 -4.85 -1.16 -22.30
N ASN A 400 -3.75 -0.80 -22.96
CA ASN A 400 -3.76 -0.41 -24.39
C ASN A 400 -4.09 -1.58 -25.34
N ASN A 401 -3.95 -2.83 -24.88
CA ASN A 401 -4.32 -4.02 -25.66
C ASN A 401 -5.68 -4.61 -25.23
N GLY A 402 -6.38 -3.99 -24.27
CA GLY A 402 -7.70 -4.41 -23.83
C GLY A 402 -7.69 -5.60 -22.85
N TYR A 403 -6.59 -5.82 -22.13
CA TYR A 403 -6.45 -6.89 -21.13
C TYR A 403 -6.87 -6.38 -19.74
N LEU A 404 -8.15 -6.03 -19.55
CA LEU A 404 -8.62 -5.40 -18.30
C LEU A 404 -8.84 -6.43 -17.19
N SER A 405 -9.44 -7.57 -17.52
CA SER A 405 -9.62 -8.69 -16.58
C SER A 405 -8.27 -9.16 -16.04
N GLU A 406 -7.24 -9.29 -16.91
CA GLU A 406 -5.87 -9.62 -16.52
C GLU A 406 -5.29 -8.67 -15.47
N LEU A 407 -5.60 -7.36 -15.54
CA LEU A 407 -5.12 -6.39 -14.55
C LEU A 407 -5.67 -6.65 -13.15
N MET A 408 -6.90 -7.18 -13.04
CA MET A 408 -7.48 -7.52 -11.73
C MET A 408 -6.78 -8.73 -11.12
N HIS A 409 -6.36 -9.67 -11.96
CA HIS A 409 -5.68 -10.90 -11.54
C HIS A 409 -4.18 -10.73 -11.25
N LEU A 410 -3.63 -9.53 -11.43
CA LEU A 410 -2.29 -9.20 -10.91
C LEU A 410 -2.23 -9.29 -9.38
N VAL A 411 -3.36 -9.13 -8.68
CA VAL A 411 -3.41 -9.30 -7.21
C VAL A 411 -3.23 -10.77 -6.83
N ASP A 412 -3.82 -11.71 -7.59
CA ASP A 412 -3.60 -13.14 -7.39
C ASP A 412 -2.12 -13.49 -7.56
N GLU A 413 -1.49 -12.99 -8.63
CA GLU A 413 -0.05 -13.22 -8.88
C GLU A 413 0.81 -12.71 -7.72
N LYS A 414 0.52 -11.52 -7.18
CA LYS A 414 1.24 -10.98 -6.01
C LYS A 414 1.14 -11.90 -4.81
N ILE A 415 -0.06 -12.36 -4.46
CA ILE A 415 -0.24 -13.18 -3.26
C ILE A 415 0.45 -14.54 -3.46
N TYR A 416 0.15 -15.24 -4.55
CA TYR A 416 0.55 -16.63 -4.72
C TYR A 416 1.94 -16.84 -5.29
N GLU A 417 2.45 -15.92 -6.13
CA GLU A 417 3.75 -16.07 -6.78
C GLU A 417 4.84 -15.17 -6.19
N ASP A 418 4.49 -14.04 -5.58
CA ASP A 418 5.46 -13.15 -4.93
C ASP A 418 5.49 -13.37 -3.40
N PHE A 419 4.39 -13.06 -2.69
CA PHE A 419 4.40 -12.91 -1.24
C PHE A 419 4.42 -14.22 -0.44
N ILE A 420 3.62 -15.24 -0.81
CA ILE A 420 3.65 -16.53 -0.10
C ILE A 420 5.05 -17.18 -0.19
N PRO A 421 5.70 -17.23 -1.37
CA PRO A 421 7.08 -17.71 -1.46
C PRO A 421 8.08 -16.86 -0.66
N ASP A 422 7.94 -15.53 -0.71
CA ASP A 422 8.80 -14.60 0.03
C ASP A 422 8.71 -14.80 1.55
N GLU A 423 7.50 -14.90 2.09
CA GLU A 423 7.27 -15.17 3.52
C GLU A 423 7.81 -16.54 3.93
N THR A 424 7.56 -17.57 3.11
CA THR A 424 8.10 -18.92 3.35
C THR A 424 9.63 -18.90 3.44
N GLU A 425 10.30 -18.12 2.58
CA GLU A 425 11.76 -17.96 2.65
C GLU A 425 12.19 -17.26 3.94
N LEU A 426 11.49 -16.18 4.34
CA LEU A 426 11.76 -15.45 5.57
C LEU A 426 11.58 -16.33 6.81
N ASP A 427 10.52 -17.12 6.89
CA ASP A 427 10.26 -18.04 8.01
C ASP A 427 11.37 -19.07 8.16
N ILE A 428 11.83 -19.63 7.03
CA ILE A 428 12.96 -20.58 7.02
C ILE A 428 14.23 -19.90 7.55
N ILE A 429 14.50 -18.66 7.14
CA ILE A 429 15.65 -17.90 7.62
C ILE A 429 15.52 -17.65 9.13
N CYS A 430 14.36 -17.16 9.59
CA CYS A 430 14.11 -16.84 10.99
C CYS A 430 14.26 -18.09 11.88
N ALA A 431 13.68 -19.21 11.47
CA ALA A 431 13.79 -20.49 12.16
C ALA A 431 15.24 -21.00 12.23
N ASN A 432 16.01 -20.86 11.15
CA ASN A 432 17.42 -21.27 11.12
C ASN A 432 18.32 -20.38 12.01
N MET A 433 18.02 -19.08 12.08
CA MET A 433 18.76 -18.13 12.91
C MET A 433 18.31 -18.14 14.38
N GLY A 434 17.10 -18.63 14.67
CA GLY A 434 16.51 -18.62 16.01
C GLY A 434 16.01 -17.23 16.44
N ILE A 435 15.54 -16.42 15.47
CA ILE A 435 14.93 -15.11 15.69
C ILE A 435 13.40 -15.16 15.54
N PRO A 436 12.65 -14.16 16.04
CA PRO A 436 11.22 -14.04 15.75
C PRO A 436 10.93 -14.00 14.25
N GLU A 437 9.74 -14.44 13.85
CA GLU A 437 9.22 -14.29 12.50
C GLU A 437 9.16 -12.82 12.11
N ILE A 438 9.47 -12.54 10.83
CA ILE A 438 9.51 -11.20 10.26
C ILE A 438 8.37 -11.12 9.25
N GLY A 439 7.37 -10.30 9.54
CA GLY A 439 6.20 -10.17 8.67
C GLY A 439 6.46 -9.28 7.45
N ILE A 440 5.42 -9.09 6.64
CA ILE A 440 5.46 -8.28 5.41
C ILE A 440 4.70 -6.97 5.64
N ALA A 441 5.26 -5.84 5.18
CA ALA A 441 4.57 -4.55 5.17
C ALA A 441 4.48 -3.95 3.76
N LEU A 442 3.25 -3.87 3.26
CA LEU A 442 2.87 -3.29 1.96
C LEU A 442 2.67 -1.78 2.11
N THR A 443 3.74 -1.03 2.39
CA THR A 443 3.65 0.38 2.82
C THR A 443 3.29 1.35 1.69
N GLU A 444 3.47 0.94 0.44
CA GLU A 444 2.96 1.68 -0.72
C GLU A 444 2.53 0.75 -1.86
N TRP A 445 1.25 0.80 -2.22
CA TRP A 445 0.75 0.06 -3.38
C TRP A 445 -0.34 0.82 -4.12
N ASN A 446 -0.45 0.54 -5.42
CA ASN A 446 -1.53 1.01 -6.29
C ASN A 446 -1.54 0.15 -7.56
N ILE A 447 -2.61 0.22 -8.37
CA ILE A 447 -2.66 -0.43 -9.69
C ILE A 447 -1.50 0.04 -10.58
N ARG A 448 -1.10 1.32 -10.49
CA ARG A 448 -0.07 1.92 -11.34
C ARG A 448 0.43 3.23 -10.72
N LEU A 449 1.74 3.43 -10.64
CA LEU A 449 2.29 4.78 -10.42
C LEU A 449 2.17 5.60 -11.71
N CYS A 450 1.92 6.90 -11.67
CA CYS A 450 2.06 7.76 -12.86
C CYS A 450 2.87 9.00 -12.51
N GLY A 451 3.13 9.86 -13.49
CA GLY A 451 3.46 11.27 -13.24
C GLY A 451 2.25 12.17 -13.51
N PRO A 452 2.26 13.44 -13.08
CA PRO A 452 1.26 14.44 -13.47
C PRO A 452 1.04 14.46 -14.99
N GLY A 453 -0.22 14.34 -15.43
CA GLY A 453 -0.59 14.35 -16.85
C GLY A 453 -0.25 13.09 -17.67
N ASN A 454 0.32 12.04 -17.05
CA ASN A 454 0.78 10.84 -17.75
C ASN A 454 -0.07 9.58 -17.50
N CYS A 455 -1.12 9.65 -16.69
CA CYS A 455 -2.05 8.53 -16.48
C CYS A 455 -3.13 8.48 -17.55
N ASN A 456 -3.50 7.27 -17.97
CA ASN A 456 -4.79 7.05 -18.64
C ASN A 456 -5.94 7.34 -17.66
N ALA A 457 -6.98 8.06 -18.12
CA ALA A 457 -8.12 8.45 -17.30
C ALA A 457 -8.87 7.25 -16.70
N SER A 458 -8.89 6.08 -17.37
CA SER A 458 -9.51 4.85 -16.86
C SER A 458 -9.04 4.46 -15.47
N TYR A 459 -7.78 4.73 -15.15
CA TYR A 459 -7.23 4.42 -13.84
C TYR A 459 -7.91 5.20 -12.70
N ASN A 460 -8.48 6.38 -12.96
CA ASN A 460 -9.26 7.13 -11.97
C ASN A 460 -10.76 6.74 -11.96
N GLY A 461 -11.17 5.85 -12.86
CA GLY A 461 -12.52 5.32 -12.96
C GLY A 461 -12.63 3.91 -12.38
N ILE A 462 -13.61 3.14 -12.86
CA ILE A 462 -13.94 1.82 -12.30
C ILE A 462 -12.78 0.82 -12.34
N LEU A 463 -11.84 0.96 -13.29
CA LEU A 463 -10.66 0.11 -13.38
C LEU A 463 -9.81 0.18 -12.10
N GLY A 464 -9.48 1.39 -11.66
CA GLY A 464 -8.69 1.57 -10.45
C GLY A 464 -9.50 1.32 -9.18
N GLY A 465 -10.80 1.63 -9.17
CA GLY A 465 -11.70 1.30 -8.07
C GLY A 465 -11.79 -0.22 -7.82
N LEU A 466 -12.05 -1.00 -8.87
CA LEU A 466 -12.14 -2.46 -8.76
C LEU A 466 -10.81 -3.11 -8.39
N TYR A 467 -9.68 -2.63 -8.92
CA TYR A 467 -8.36 -3.11 -8.48
C TYR A 467 -8.11 -2.84 -7.01
N THR A 468 -8.46 -1.63 -6.54
CA THR A 468 -8.30 -1.25 -5.12
C THR A 468 -9.15 -2.13 -4.23
N ALA A 469 -10.40 -2.43 -4.63
CA ALA A 469 -11.23 -3.39 -3.91
C ALA A 469 -10.65 -4.80 -3.89
N ASN A 470 -10.15 -5.28 -5.03
CA ASN A 470 -9.48 -6.59 -5.14
C ASN A 470 -8.27 -6.67 -4.22
N PHE A 471 -7.41 -5.65 -4.23
CA PHE A 471 -6.21 -5.63 -3.42
C PHE A 471 -6.53 -5.68 -1.92
N PHE A 472 -7.38 -4.77 -1.41
CA PHE A 472 -7.75 -4.80 0.00
C PHE A 472 -8.39 -6.14 0.40
N SER A 473 -9.42 -6.58 -0.32
CA SER A 473 -10.19 -7.78 0.07
C SER A 473 -9.38 -9.08 -0.01
N GLN A 474 -8.52 -9.25 -1.03
CA GLN A 474 -7.70 -10.45 -1.14
C GLN A 474 -6.63 -10.51 -0.05
N PHE A 475 -5.97 -9.39 0.26
CA PHE A 475 -4.99 -9.37 1.35
C PHE A 475 -5.64 -9.49 2.74
N TYR A 476 -6.86 -8.97 2.94
CA TYR A 476 -7.62 -9.23 4.16
C TYR A 476 -7.93 -10.73 4.30
N GLN A 477 -8.37 -11.37 3.21
CA GLN A 477 -8.65 -12.82 3.20
C GLN A 477 -7.38 -13.63 3.45
N ALA A 478 -6.26 -13.28 2.82
CA ALA A 478 -4.99 -13.97 3.00
C ALA A 478 -4.50 -13.90 4.47
N GLU A 479 -4.64 -12.74 5.12
CA GLU A 479 -4.37 -12.60 6.56
C GLU A 479 -5.33 -13.44 7.40
N ALA A 480 -6.64 -13.36 7.13
CA ALA A 480 -7.65 -14.10 7.90
C ALA A 480 -7.49 -15.62 7.78
N ASP A 481 -7.17 -16.11 6.59
CA ASP A 481 -6.88 -17.51 6.29
C ASP A 481 -5.48 -17.95 6.77
N ASN A 482 -4.72 -17.05 7.41
CA ASN A 482 -3.37 -17.30 7.90
C ASN A 482 -2.43 -17.79 6.78
N MET A 483 -2.60 -17.23 5.57
CA MET A 483 -1.75 -17.47 4.41
C MET A 483 -0.55 -16.53 4.36
N LEU A 484 -0.68 -15.34 4.93
CA LEU A 484 0.36 -14.32 5.02
C LEU A 484 0.34 -13.67 6.43
N ASP A 485 1.51 -13.28 6.94
CA ASP A 485 1.71 -12.43 8.12
C ASP A 485 1.93 -10.96 7.67
N ILE A 486 0.83 -10.24 7.48
CA ILE A 486 0.84 -8.86 6.99
C ILE A 486 0.78 -7.91 8.18
N ARG A 487 1.90 -7.26 8.49
CA ARG A 487 1.95 -6.28 9.59
C ARG A 487 1.23 -4.99 9.28
N LEU A 488 1.30 -4.57 8.02
CA LEU A 488 0.82 -3.26 7.60
C LEU A 488 0.57 -3.20 6.09
N SER A 489 -0.48 -2.50 5.66
CA SER A 489 -0.77 -2.23 4.25
C SER A 489 -1.30 -0.82 4.07
N ASN A 490 -0.68 -0.02 3.20
CA ASN A 490 -1.14 1.34 2.90
C ASN A 490 -1.25 1.61 1.40
N HIS A 491 -2.45 2.00 0.97
CA HIS A 491 -2.68 2.46 -0.38
C HIS A 491 -1.96 3.80 -0.64
N PHE A 492 -1.21 3.86 -1.73
CA PHE A 492 -0.57 5.09 -2.20
C PHE A 492 -1.43 5.71 -3.30
N ALA A 493 -2.01 6.90 -3.17
CA ALA A 493 -1.86 7.88 -2.10
C ALA A 493 -3.20 8.56 -1.75
N GLY A 494 -3.22 9.28 -0.63
CA GLY A 494 -4.38 9.96 -0.05
C GLY A 494 -4.98 11.06 -0.94
N ILE A 495 -4.69 12.33 -0.66
CA ILE A 495 -5.26 13.49 -1.37
C ILE A 495 -4.20 14.32 -2.09
N ALA A 496 -4.50 14.77 -3.32
CA ALA A 496 -3.64 15.67 -4.09
C ALA A 496 -4.42 16.67 -4.94
N GLU A 497 -3.75 17.73 -5.42
CA GLU A 497 -4.33 18.71 -6.33
C GLU A 497 -4.42 18.20 -7.77
N GLY A 498 -5.54 18.51 -8.43
CA GLY A 498 -5.79 18.13 -9.81
C GLY A 498 -6.18 16.66 -9.98
N MET A 499 -6.07 16.14 -11.21
CA MET A 499 -6.29 14.72 -11.54
C MET A 499 -4.95 13.98 -11.67
N ASN A 500 -3.97 14.40 -10.87
CA ASN A 500 -2.62 13.88 -10.97
C ASN A 500 -2.56 12.56 -10.20
N LEU A 501 -2.05 11.51 -10.85
CA LEU A 501 -1.92 10.17 -10.27
C LEU A 501 -3.27 9.52 -9.95
N ILE A 502 -3.19 8.36 -9.31
CA ILE A 502 -4.32 7.55 -8.86
C ILE A 502 -4.44 7.74 -7.35
N HIS A 503 -5.11 8.81 -6.93
CA HIS A 503 -5.31 9.12 -5.51
C HIS A 503 -6.69 8.63 -5.03
N MET A 504 -6.83 8.49 -3.72
CA MET A 504 -8.13 8.28 -3.08
C MET A 504 -9.03 9.52 -3.25
N TRP A 505 -8.46 10.72 -3.18
CA TRP A 505 -9.20 11.97 -3.38
C TRP A 505 -8.43 12.99 -4.19
N HIS A 506 -9.18 13.80 -4.93
CA HIS A 506 -8.64 14.96 -5.65
C HIS A 506 -9.18 16.26 -5.07
N TYR A 507 -8.32 17.26 -4.98
CA TYR A 507 -8.69 18.62 -4.63
C TYR A 507 -8.73 19.49 -5.89
N ILE A 508 -9.94 19.89 -6.31
CA ILE A 508 -10.17 20.61 -7.58
C ILE A 508 -11.14 21.76 -7.33
N ASN A 509 -10.79 22.97 -7.78
CA ASN A 509 -11.63 24.16 -7.66
C ASN A 509 -12.16 24.39 -6.22
N ASN A 510 -11.27 24.23 -5.23
CA ASN A 510 -11.59 24.32 -3.79
C ASN A 510 -12.62 23.30 -3.28
N THR A 511 -12.74 22.15 -3.95
CA THR A 511 -13.65 21.07 -3.57
C THR A 511 -12.89 19.75 -3.55
N VAL A 512 -13.25 18.89 -2.61
CA VAL A 512 -12.77 17.50 -2.55
C VAL A 512 -13.66 16.66 -3.46
N VAL A 513 -13.03 15.88 -4.33
CA VAL A 513 -13.69 15.00 -5.29
C VAL A 513 -13.25 13.57 -4.97
N PRO A 514 -14.16 12.69 -4.53
CA PRO A 514 -13.85 11.27 -4.33
C PRO A 514 -13.59 10.59 -5.68
N THR A 515 -12.74 9.57 -5.65
CA THR A 515 -12.45 8.71 -6.79
C THR A 515 -13.11 7.35 -6.63
N ALA A 516 -13.13 6.55 -7.69
CA ALA A 516 -13.63 5.18 -7.62
C ALA A 516 -12.86 4.34 -6.58
N GLN A 517 -11.59 4.68 -6.31
CA GLN A 517 -10.74 4.06 -5.29
C GLN A 517 -11.27 4.33 -3.88
N SER A 518 -11.58 5.60 -3.56
CA SER A 518 -12.14 5.94 -2.24
C SER A 518 -13.50 5.28 -2.01
N GLU A 519 -14.38 5.26 -3.02
CA GLU A 519 -15.68 4.61 -2.92
C GLU A 519 -15.56 3.09 -2.80
N ALA A 520 -14.69 2.47 -3.59
CA ALA A 520 -14.41 1.05 -3.49
C ALA A 520 -13.86 0.69 -2.10
N THR A 521 -12.94 1.49 -1.57
CA THR A 521 -12.36 1.29 -0.23
C THR A 521 -13.43 1.43 0.86
N ARG A 522 -14.31 2.44 0.77
CA ARG A 522 -15.47 2.57 1.65
C ARG A 522 -16.32 1.30 1.61
N MET A 523 -16.71 0.85 0.42
CA MET A 523 -17.56 -0.34 0.27
C MET A 523 -16.91 -1.61 0.84
N VAL A 524 -15.61 -1.81 0.63
CA VAL A 524 -14.86 -2.95 1.20
C VAL A 524 -14.84 -2.88 2.72
N ASN A 525 -14.41 -1.73 3.29
CA ASN A 525 -14.26 -1.58 4.73
C ASN A 525 -15.62 -1.52 5.46
N GLU A 526 -16.70 -1.14 4.79
CA GLU A 526 -18.05 -1.15 5.35
C GLU A 526 -18.63 -2.57 5.46
N VAL A 527 -18.21 -3.49 4.58
CA VAL A 527 -18.67 -4.89 4.57
C VAL A 527 -17.72 -5.79 5.36
N THR A 528 -16.44 -5.80 5.01
CA THR A 528 -15.44 -6.74 5.56
C THR A 528 -14.61 -6.14 6.69
N GLY A 529 -14.75 -4.82 6.92
CA GLY A 529 -13.78 -3.98 7.64
C GLY A 529 -13.14 -4.65 8.85
N ASN A 530 -13.88 -4.92 9.91
CA ASN A 530 -13.25 -5.38 11.16
C ASN A 530 -13.19 -6.90 11.29
N GLN A 531 -13.92 -7.61 10.43
CA GLN A 531 -14.06 -9.05 10.52
C GLN A 531 -14.57 -9.64 9.21
N MET A 532 -14.16 -10.86 8.93
CA MET A 532 -14.60 -11.65 7.79
C MET A 532 -14.73 -13.12 8.15
N LEU A 533 -15.38 -13.89 7.28
CA LEU A 533 -15.37 -15.35 7.34
C LEU A 533 -14.15 -15.89 6.58
N LEU A 534 -13.69 -17.07 6.97
CA LEU A 534 -12.61 -17.75 6.25
C LEU A 534 -13.10 -18.23 4.88
N SER A 535 -12.17 -18.39 3.95
CA SER A 535 -12.51 -18.92 2.62
C SER A 535 -13.17 -20.30 2.70
N GLU A 536 -12.77 -21.14 3.66
CA GLU A 536 -13.35 -22.48 3.87
C GLU A 536 -14.76 -22.48 4.47
N GLU A 537 -15.24 -21.35 4.99
CA GLU A 537 -16.59 -21.20 5.54
C GLU A 537 -17.61 -20.75 4.48
N MET A 538 -17.14 -20.43 3.27
CA MET A 538 -17.94 -20.02 2.12
C MET A 538 -17.95 -21.12 1.06
N VAL A 539 -19.14 -21.46 0.56
CA VAL A 539 -19.30 -22.39 -0.57
C VAL A 539 -19.82 -21.59 -1.76
N ILE A 540 -19.01 -21.54 -2.83
CA ILE A 540 -19.31 -20.83 -4.07
C ILE A 540 -19.42 -21.84 -5.19
N GLU A 541 -20.61 -21.98 -5.76
CA GLU A 541 -20.87 -22.85 -6.88
C GLU A 541 -21.14 -22.06 -8.15
N ASN A 542 -20.78 -22.64 -9.29
CA ASN A 542 -20.97 -22.02 -10.60
C ASN A 542 -20.30 -20.63 -10.69
N ASN A 543 -19.14 -20.44 -10.05
CA ASN A 543 -18.30 -19.26 -10.28
C ASN A 543 -17.84 -19.29 -11.76
N PRO A 544 -18.15 -18.27 -12.59
CA PRO A 544 -17.76 -18.27 -13.98
C PRO A 544 -16.24 -18.28 -14.11
N ILE A 545 -15.73 -19.04 -15.07
CA ILE A 545 -14.29 -19.11 -15.33
C ILE A 545 -13.96 -18.27 -16.57
N SER A 546 -13.00 -17.38 -16.42
CA SER A 546 -12.42 -16.57 -17.50
C SER A 546 -11.08 -17.17 -17.94
N THR A 547 -10.91 -17.37 -19.25
CA THR A 547 -9.58 -17.69 -19.82
C THR A 547 -8.85 -16.40 -20.12
N LEU A 548 -7.80 -16.14 -19.35
CA LEU A 548 -7.00 -14.92 -19.37
C LEU A 548 -5.60 -15.20 -19.91
N HIS A 549 -4.84 -14.13 -20.18
CA HIS A 549 -3.48 -14.25 -20.68
C HIS A 549 -2.47 -13.51 -19.80
N ARG A 550 -1.42 -14.20 -19.33
CA ARG A 550 -0.30 -13.54 -18.64
C ARG A 550 0.98 -13.57 -19.46
N LEU A 551 1.79 -12.53 -19.28
CA LEU A 551 3.11 -12.44 -19.88
C LEU A 551 4.10 -13.20 -18.99
N VAL A 552 4.72 -14.23 -19.55
CA VAL A 552 5.77 -15.02 -18.87
C VAL A 552 7.10 -14.70 -19.52
N GLU A 553 8.08 -14.31 -18.71
CA GLU A 553 9.48 -14.18 -19.13
C GLU A 553 10.19 -15.53 -18.99
N ASN A 554 10.73 -16.03 -20.09
CA ASN A 554 11.48 -17.28 -20.13
C ASN A 554 12.92 -17.05 -19.69
N THR A 555 13.56 -18.09 -19.17
CA THR A 555 14.96 -18.05 -18.70
C THR A 555 15.98 -17.66 -19.78
N ASP A 556 15.61 -17.71 -21.06
CA ASP A 556 16.44 -17.29 -22.20
C ASP A 556 16.26 -15.80 -22.55
N GLY A 557 15.47 -15.05 -21.78
CA GLY A 557 15.17 -13.63 -21.99
C GLY A 557 14.09 -13.37 -23.04
N THR A 558 13.45 -14.41 -23.58
CA THR A 558 12.25 -14.25 -24.42
C THR A 558 10.99 -14.13 -23.58
N SER A 559 9.92 -13.55 -24.12
CA SER A 559 8.62 -13.49 -23.45
C SER A 559 7.54 -14.20 -24.26
N SER A 560 6.60 -14.83 -23.56
CA SER A 560 5.46 -15.53 -24.15
C SER A 560 4.18 -15.22 -23.40
N MET A 561 3.08 -15.06 -24.14
CA MET A 561 1.74 -14.99 -23.53
C MET A 561 1.23 -16.41 -23.30
N VAL A 562 0.91 -16.74 -22.06
CA VAL A 562 0.41 -18.06 -21.67
C VAL A 562 -1.03 -17.90 -21.16
N PRO A 563 -2.00 -18.69 -21.68
CA PRO A 563 -3.35 -18.66 -21.15
C PRO A 563 -3.40 -19.32 -19.77
N PHE A 564 -4.23 -18.78 -18.88
CA PHE A 564 -4.58 -19.38 -17.61
C PHE A 564 -6.07 -19.16 -17.34
N ASP A 565 -6.68 -20.05 -16.58
CA ASP A 565 -8.08 -19.95 -16.19
C ASP A 565 -8.16 -19.39 -14.78
N ALA A 566 -9.05 -18.41 -14.57
CA ALA A 566 -9.29 -17.80 -13.27
C ALA A 566 -10.79 -17.57 -13.05
N GLU A 567 -11.20 -17.56 -11.79
CA GLU A 567 -12.56 -17.20 -11.40
C GLU A 567 -12.86 -15.74 -11.72
N ALA A 568 -13.98 -15.49 -12.39
CA ALA A 568 -14.42 -14.17 -12.77
C ALA A 568 -14.92 -13.34 -11.58
N LEU A 569 -15.44 -14.00 -10.55
CA LEU A 569 -15.95 -13.33 -9.35
C LEU A 569 -15.05 -13.60 -8.16
N LYS A 570 -14.72 -12.54 -7.42
CA LYS A 570 -14.16 -12.64 -6.06
C LYS A 570 -15.24 -12.26 -5.06
N ILE A 571 -15.48 -13.11 -4.07
CA ILE A 571 -16.60 -12.99 -3.14
C ILE A 571 -16.07 -13.13 -1.71
N TYR A 572 -16.50 -12.23 -0.84
CA TYR A 572 -16.10 -12.19 0.57
C TYR A 572 -17.32 -11.94 1.44
N THR A 573 -17.31 -12.46 2.66
CA THR A 573 -18.44 -12.33 3.58
C THR A 573 -18.04 -11.96 5.00
N SER A 574 -18.95 -11.31 5.72
CA SER A 574 -18.83 -11.03 7.16
C SER A 574 -20.21 -11.07 7.81
N ASP A 575 -20.30 -11.42 9.09
CA ASP A 575 -21.61 -11.66 9.75
C ASP A 575 -22.13 -10.57 10.73
N ASP A 576 -21.45 -9.50 11.14
CA ASP A 576 -21.95 -8.56 12.20
C ASP A 576 -23.07 -9.08 13.16
N THR A 577 -22.69 -10.00 14.05
CA THR A 577 -23.59 -10.64 15.02
C THR A 577 -24.19 -9.66 16.04
N LEU A 578 -23.62 -8.46 16.19
CA LEU A 578 -24.12 -7.44 17.11
C LEU A 578 -25.35 -6.75 16.53
N ASN A 579 -25.32 -6.44 15.24
CA ASN A 579 -26.42 -5.78 14.53
C ASN A 579 -27.33 -6.76 13.78
N ASN A 580 -26.95 -8.05 13.72
CA ASN A 580 -27.64 -9.11 12.98
C ASN A 580 -27.72 -8.79 11.48
N VAL A 581 -26.57 -8.47 10.87
CA VAL A 581 -26.48 -8.15 9.44
C VAL A 581 -25.38 -8.96 8.80
N LEU A 582 -25.77 -9.83 7.88
CA LEU A 582 -24.86 -10.60 7.05
C LEU A 582 -24.49 -9.78 5.82
N ASN A 583 -23.20 -9.63 5.55
CA ASN A 583 -22.68 -8.78 4.49
C ASN A 583 -21.94 -9.62 3.46
N LEU A 584 -22.14 -9.30 2.19
CA LEU A 584 -21.38 -9.83 1.08
C LEU A 584 -20.72 -8.71 0.30
N LEU A 585 -19.48 -8.92 -0.08
CA LEU A 585 -18.75 -8.15 -1.08
C LEU A 585 -18.55 -9.03 -2.31
N ILE A 586 -18.97 -8.55 -3.47
CA ILE A 586 -18.84 -9.25 -4.75
C ILE A 586 -18.09 -8.34 -5.71
N LEU A 587 -16.95 -8.81 -6.19
CA LEU A 587 -16.14 -8.15 -7.20
C LEU A 587 -16.30 -8.92 -8.50
N ASN A 588 -16.90 -8.28 -9.51
CA ASN A 588 -16.97 -8.86 -10.84
C ASN A 588 -15.77 -8.38 -11.66
N ASN A 589 -14.76 -9.25 -11.81
CA ASN A 589 -13.52 -8.98 -12.53
C ASN A 589 -13.65 -9.23 -14.04
N ASP A 590 -14.82 -9.68 -14.52
CA ASP A 590 -15.12 -9.89 -15.93
C ASP A 590 -15.40 -8.55 -16.63
N ASP A 591 -14.67 -8.27 -17.71
CA ASP A 591 -14.80 -7.08 -18.55
C ASP A 591 -15.74 -7.28 -19.76
N VAL A 592 -16.48 -8.38 -19.79
CA VAL A 592 -17.42 -8.72 -20.88
C VAL A 592 -18.83 -8.98 -20.35
N PHE A 593 -18.97 -9.72 -19.24
CA PHE A 593 -20.26 -10.23 -18.78
C PHE A 593 -20.67 -9.74 -17.40
N ALA A 594 -21.96 -9.41 -17.29
CA ALA A 594 -22.63 -9.34 -16.00
C ALA A 594 -23.03 -10.74 -15.55
N HIS A 595 -22.92 -11.02 -14.26
CA HIS A 595 -23.19 -12.33 -13.68
C HIS A 595 -24.36 -12.27 -12.71
N ASN A 596 -25.19 -13.31 -12.70
CA ASN A 596 -26.30 -13.42 -11.75
C ASN A 596 -25.77 -14.08 -10.47
N ILE A 597 -26.02 -13.44 -9.34
CA ILE A 597 -25.61 -13.90 -8.02
C ILE A 597 -26.85 -14.33 -7.26
N GLN A 598 -26.79 -15.50 -6.64
CA GLN A 598 -27.80 -16.00 -5.72
C GLN A 598 -27.14 -16.32 -4.39
N PHE A 599 -27.58 -15.64 -3.34
CA PHE A 599 -27.11 -15.90 -1.98
C PHE A 599 -28.19 -16.63 -1.19
N ALA A 600 -27.85 -17.79 -0.63
CA ALA A 600 -28.70 -18.56 0.28
C ALA A 600 -28.34 -18.24 1.73
N ILE A 601 -29.35 -17.93 2.54
CA ILE A 601 -29.15 -17.64 3.96
C ILE A 601 -28.88 -18.96 4.72
N PRO A 602 -27.87 -19.01 5.61
CA PRO A 602 -27.63 -20.21 6.42
C PRO A 602 -28.80 -20.49 7.37
N CYS A 603 -29.07 -21.77 7.66
CA CYS A 603 -30.27 -22.21 8.39
C CYS A 603 -30.43 -21.64 9.81
N ASP A 604 -29.36 -21.16 10.44
CA ASP A 604 -29.34 -20.55 11.77
C ASP A 604 -29.52 -19.04 11.71
N ARG A 605 -29.93 -18.52 10.54
CA ARG A 605 -30.28 -17.12 10.28
C ARG A 605 -31.60 -17.11 9.53
N ILE A 606 -32.50 -16.19 9.90
CA ILE A 606 -33.76 -15.98 9.20
C ILE A 606 -33.71 -14.60 8.55
N GLY A 607 -33.69 -14.55 7.22
CA GLY A 607 -33.65 -13.28 6.48
C GLY A 607 -34.89 -12.44 6.71
N VAL A 608 -34.70 -11.15 7.01
CA VAL A 608 -35.80 -10.23 7.29
C VAL A 608 -36.05 -9.34 6.08
N GLY A 609 -37.21 -9.51 5.45
CA GLY A 609 -37.71 -8.57 4.43
C GLY A 609 -36.79 -8.45 3.21
N SER A 610 -36.05 -7.33 3.12
CA SER A 610 -35.20 -7.00 1.98
C SER A 610 -33.78 -6.67 2.39
N ALA A 611 -32.81 -7.11 1.58
CA ALA A 611 -31.41 -6.75 1.71
C ALA A 611 -31.12 -5.42 0.99
N GLY A 612 -30.21 -4.61 1.54
CA GLY A 612 -29.68 -3.43 0.86
C GLY A 612 -28.61 -3.84 -0.15
N LEU A 613 -28.70 -3.34 -1.38
CA LEU A 613 -27.73 -3.59 -2.44
C LEU A 613 -27.14 -2.26 -2.91
N GLU A 614 -25.82 -2.12 -2.79
CA GLU A 614 -25.06 -1.03 -3.38
C GLU A 614 -24.15 -1.57 -4.48
N ILE A 615 -24.06 -0.87 -5.61
CA ILE A 615 -23.20 -1.24 -6.75
C ILE A 615 -22.43 -0.02 -7.22
N LEU A 616 -21.11 -0.13 -7.23
CA LEU A 616 -20.17 0.77 -7.89
C LEU A 616 -19.81 0.18 -9.27
N SER A 617 -20.01 0.98 -10.32
CA SER A 617 -19.70 0.62 -11.71
C SER A 617 -19.34 1.87 -12.52
N GLY A 618 -18.77 1.71 -13.70
CA GLY A 618 -18.36 2.84 -14.52
C GLY A 618 -18.00 2.49 -15.96
N ASP A 619 -17.53 3.50 -16.69
CA ASP A 619 -17.01 3.33 -18.05
C ASP A 619 -15.56 2.82 -18.00
N LEU A 620 -15.25 1.81 -18.81
CA LEU A 620 -13.92 1.18 -18.82
C LEU A 620 -12.83 2.07 -19.43
N SER A 621 -13.20 3.10 -20.18
CA SER A 621 -12.28 3.93 -20.98
C SER A 621 -12.08 5.35 -20.43
N SER A 622 -12.69 5.67 -19.28
CA SER A 622 -12.66 7.00 -18.68
C SER A 622 -12.70 6.96 -17.15
N ASP A 623 -12.63 8.14 -16.55
CA ASP A 623 -12.74 8.35 -15.10
C ASP A 623 -14.20 8.36 -14.59
N ILE A 624 -15.17 8.06 -15.46
CA ILE A 624 -16.60 8.13 -15.12
C ILE A 624 -17.03 6.86 -14.37
N PHE A 625 -17.52 7.04 -13.15
CA PHE A 625 -18.13 6.00 -12.33
C PHE A 625 -19.42 6.49 -11.67
N SER A 626 -20.19 5.56 -11.11
CA SER A 626 -21.39 5.85 -10.33
C SER A 626 -21.66 4.76 -9.30
N THR A 627 -22.22 5.15 -8.15
CA THR A 627 -22.80 4.26 -7.17
C THR A 627 -24.32 4.23 -7.30
N SER A 628 -24.91 3.05 -7.17
CA SER A 628 -26.36 2.87 -7.19
C SER A 628 -26.81 2.08 -5.97
N ASN A 629 -27.93 2.50 -5.37
CA ASN A 629 -28.48 1.91 -4.16
C ASN A 629 -29.89 1.38 -4.42
N SER A 630 -30.15 0.15 -4.00
CA SER A 630 -31.43 -0.55 -4.20
C SER A 630 -31.72 -1.56 -3.09
N SER A 631 -32.86 -2.24 -3.16
CA SER A 631 -33.26 -3.27 -2.20
C SER A 631 -33.64 -4.57 -2.91
N ILE A 632 -33.09 -5.69 -2.47
CA ILE A 632 -33.37 -7.04 -3.01
C ILE A 632 -34.31 -7.77 -2.05
N GLN A 633 -35.39 -8.33 -2.58
CA GLN A 633 -36.36 -9.06 -1.77
C GLN A 633 -35.87 -10.48 -1.50
N ASN A 634 -36.10 -10.96 -0.28
CA ASN A 634 -35.97 -12.38 0.02
C ASN A 634 -37.07 -13.14 -0.74
N VAL A 635 -36.67 -14.13 -1.53
CA VAL A 635 -37.57 -15.09 -2.16
C VAL A 635 -37.11 -16.49 -1.79
N SER A 636 -37.89 -17.17 -0.94
CA SER A 636 -37.60 -18.53 -0.48
C SER A 636 -36.20 -18.67 0.13
N ASP A 637 -35.85 -17.76 1.05
CA ASP A 637 -34.56 -17.73 1.77
C ASP A 637 -33.34 -17.49 0.87
N THR A 638 -33.59 -16.94 -0.32
CA THR A 638 -32.53 -16.53 -1.24
C THR A 638 -32.67 -15.07 -1.65
N TYR A 639 -31.52 -14.42 -1.88
CA TYR A 639 -31.42 -13.09 -2.46
C TYR A 639 -30.72 -13.20 -3.81
N THR A 640 -31.34 -12.67 -4.86
CA THR A 640 -30.79 -12.73 -6.22
C THR A 640 -30.65 -11.34 -6.81
N PHE A 641 -29.49 -11.04 -7.37
CA PHE A 641 -29.23 -9.81 -8.11
C PHE A 641 -28.23 -10.07 -9.25
N SER A 642 -28.05 -9.09 -10.14
CA SER A 642 -27.04 -9.15 -11.20
C SER A 642 -25.90 -8.19 -10.86
N ALA A 643 -24.68 -8.72 -10.76
CA ALA A 643 -23.46 -7.96 -10.64
C ALA A 643 -23.02 -7.52 -12.05
N PRO A 644 -23.00 -6.21 -12.38
CA PRO A 644 -22.53 -5.73 -13.67
C PRO A 644 -21.09 -6.17 -13.95
N MET A 645 -20.72 -6.25 -15.23
CA MET A 645 -19.31 -6.38 -15.62
C MET A 645 -18.47 -5.29 -14.96
N PHE A 646 -17.26 -5.63 -14.52
CA PHE A 646 -16.32 -4.70 -13.90
C PHE A 646 -16.97 -3.84 -12.80
N SER A 647 -17.40 -4.48 -11.71
CA SER A 647 -18.13 -3.80 -10.64
C SER A 647 -17.77 -4.28 -9.24
N VAL A 648 -18.01 -3.40 -8.27
CA VAL A 648 -17.97 -3.71 -6.84
C VAL A 648 -19.40 -3.66 -6.33
N SER A 649 -19.91 -4.77 -5.80
CA SER A 649 -21.27 -4.87 -5.26
C SER A 649 -21.24 -5.26 -3.80
N THR A 650 -22.05 -4.62 -2.98
CA THR A 650 -22.25 -5.00 -1.57
C THR A 650 -23.70 -5.36 -1.32
N LEU A 651 -23.93 -6.48 -0.64
CA LEU A 651 -25.26 -6.93 -0.23
C LEU A 651 -25.31 -7.04 1.29
N LYS A 652 -26.20 -6.29 1.92
CA LYS A 652 -26.40 -6.28 3.38
C LYS A 652 -27.74 -6.86 3.74
N ILE A 653 -27.72 -8.02 4.38
CA ILE A 653 -28.88 -8.84 4.68
C ILE A 653 -29.17 -8.75 6.17
N PRO A 654 -30.20 -7.99 6.59
CA PRO A 654 -30.65 -8.05 7.98
C PRO A 654 -31.28 -9.41 8.25
N TYR A 655 -30.93 -10.01 9.39
CA TYR A 655 -31.44 -11.30 9.81
C TYR A 655 -31.96 -11.26 11.26
N THR A 656 -32.75 -12.27 11.63
CA THR A 656 -32.93 -12.65 13.04
C THR A 656 -32.22 -13.97 13.30
N PRO A 657 -31.55 -14.14 14.46
CA PRO A 657 -30.96 -15.43 14.81
C PRO A 657 -32.02 -16.54 14.76
N GLY A 658 -31.74 -17.59 13.98
CA GLY A 658 -32.60 -18.76 13.83
C GLY A 658 -32.44 -19.75 14.98
N SER A 659 -33.35 -20.72 15.07
CA SER A 659 -33.12 -21.93 15.87
C SER A 659 -31.88 -22.66 15.36
N SER A 660 -31.10 -23.29 16.25
CA SER A 660 -29.85 -23.97 15.90
C SER A 660 -29.99 -24.85 14.67
N CYS A 661 -28.99 -24.84 13.77
CA CYS A 661 -28.85 -25.80 12.67
C CYS A 661 -28.61 -27.24 13.15
N LEU A 662 -28.92 -27.60 14.40
CA LEU A 662 -28.78 -28.97 14.88
C LEU A 662 -29.62 -29.99 14.08
N CYS A 663 -30.54 -29.54 13.21
CA CYS A 663 -31.55 -30.41 12.59
C CYS A 663 -31.44 -30.61 11.09
N TYR A 664 -30.48 -29.99 10.41
CA TYR A 664 -30.31 -30.29 8.98
C TYR A 664 -29.60 -31.63 8.75
N ALA A 665 -28.85 -32.12 9.75
CA ALA A 665 -28.31 -33.48 9.78
C ALA A 665 -29.26 -34.51 10.42
N ASP A 666 -30.49 -34.13 10.80
CA ASP A 666 -31.55 -35.06 11.21
C ASP A 666 -32.38 -35.45 9.98
N PHE A 667 -31.81 -36.28 9.12
CA PHE A 667 -32.41 -36.67 7.84
C PHE A 667 -33.70 -37.47 8.04
N ASN A 668 -33.82 -38.17 9.17
CA ASN A 668 -34.99 -38.99 9.46
C ASN A 668 -36.11 -38.21 10.19
N ASN A 669 -35.84 -36.96 10.60
CA ASN A 669 -36.71 -36.06 11.34
C ASN A 669 -37.22 -36.64 12.69
N ASP A 670 -36.39 -37.40 13.40
CA ASP A 670 -36.74 -38.01 14.70
C ASP A 670 -36.46 -37.10 15.91
N GLY A 671 -35.91 -35.91 15.67
CA GLY A 671 -35.57 -34.93 16.69
C GLY A 671 -34.17 -35.12 17.27
N SER A 672 -33.30 -35.93 16.65
CA SER A 672 -31.91 -36.10 17.07
C SER A 672 -30.99 -36.44 15.91
N VAL A 673 -29.76 -35.92 15.93
CA VAL A 673 -28.72 -36.36 14.97
C VAL A 673 -28.05 -37.60 15.53
N GLY A 674 -28.37 -38.76 14.97
CA GLY A 674 -27.99 -40.05 15.51
C GLY A 674 -27.30 -40.97 14.50
N VAL A 675 -27.20 -42.24 14.91
CA VAL A 675 -26.63 -43.30 14.06
C VAL A 675 -27.43 -43.48 12.77
N VAL A 676 -28.74 -43.23 12.80
CA VAL A 676 -29.61 -43.41 11.64
C VAL A 676 -29.28 -42.36 10.56
N ASP A 677 -28.97 -41.14 10.97
CA ASP A 677 -28.61 -40.05 10.06
C ASP A 677 -27.21 -40.23 9.49
N LEU A 678 -26.25 -40.67 10.31
CA LEU A 678 -24.93 -41.08 9.82
C LEU A 678 -25.05 -42.21 8.79
N LEU A 679 -25.96 -43.17 9.01
CA LEU A 679 -26.20 -44.25 8.05
C LEU A 679 -26.88 -43.77 6.77
N ALA A 680 -27.75 -42.75 6.83
CA ALA A 680 -28.34 -42.12 5.66
C ALA A 680 -27.26 -41.42 4.84
N LEU A 681 -26.39 -40.64 5.49
CA LEU A 681 -25.26 -39.99 4.81
C LEU A 681 -24.30 -41.01 4.20
N LEU A 682 -23.93 -42.05 4.94
CA LEU A 682 -23.06 -43.11 4.43
C LEU A 682 -23.72 -43.92 3.30
N SER A 683 -25.06 -43.96 3.23
CA SER A 683 -25.74 -44.63 2.11
C SER A 683 -25.67 -43.81 0.82
N ASP A 684 -25.53 -42.50 0.94
CA ASP A 684 -25.37 -41.59 -0.20
C ASP A 684 -23.89 -41.29 -0.48
N TYR A 685 -22.94 -41.84 0.28
CA TYR A 685 -21.50 -41.62 0.09
C TYR A 685 -21.05 -41.91 -1.35
N GLY A 686 -20.44 -40.91 -1.99
CA GLY A 686 -20.05 -40.95 -3.40
C GLY A 686 -21.18 -40.60 -4.38
N CYS A 687 -22.33 -40.14 -3.89
CA CYS A 687 -23.35 -39.46 -4.69
C CYS A 687 -22.79 -38.13 -5.20
N SER A 688 -23.14 -37.77 -6.45
CA SER A 688 -22.64 -36.58 -7.14
C SER A 688 -23.73 -35.81 -7.90
N GLU A 689 -25.01 -36.19 -7.75
CA GLU A 689 -26.17 -35.51 -8.34
C GLU A 689 -27.42 -35.79 -7.47
N SER A 690 -28.17 -34.77 -7.09
CA SER A 690 -29.43 -34.89 -6.30
C SER A 690 -29.28 -35.67 -4.99
N CYS A 691 -28.25 -35.37 -4.21
CA CYS A 691 -27.94 -36.07 -2.96
C CYS A 691 -28.72 -35.44 -1.79
N ASP A 692 -29.52 -36.24 -1.08
CA ASP A 692 -30.43 -35.73 -0.05
C ASP A 692 -29.71 -35.44 1.28
N THR A 693 -28.48 -35.93 1.46
CA THR A 693 -27.70 -35.84 2.70
C THR A 693 -26.46 -34.96 2.59
N ASP A 694 -26.45 -34.04 1.62
CA ASP A 694 -25.36 -33.11 1.35
C ASP A 694 -25.39 -31.98 2.38
N LEU A 695 -24.38 -31.96 3.26
CA LEU A 695 -24.34 -31.09 4.43
C LEU A 695 -23.52 -29.82 4.21
N ASN A 696 -22.64 -29.79 3.21
CA ASN A 696 -21.94 -28.57 2.78
C ASN A 696 -22.48 -28.01 1.47
N ALA A 697 -23.48 -28.66 0.86
CA ALA A 697 -24.09 -28.27 -0.41
C ALA A 697 -23.07 -28.17 -1.55
N ASP A 698 -22.05 -29.04 -1.58
CA ASP A 698 -21.06 -29.11 -2.67
C ASP A 698 -21.43 -30.10 -3.79
N HIS A 699 -22.67 -30.60 -3.73
CA HIS A 699 -23.28 -31.61 -4.58
C HIS A 699 -22.60 -32.99 -4.55
N ASN A 700 -21.66 -33.23 -3.65
CA ASN A 700 -20.94 -34.48 -3.50
C ASN A 700 -20.94 -34.98 -2.05
N ILE A 701 -21.45 -36.19 -1.81
CA ILE A 701 -21.37 -36.76 -0.45
C ILE A 701 -19.98 -37.35 -0.22
N GLY A 702 -19.16 -36.61 0.52
CA GLY A 702 -17.75 -36.91 0.74
C GLY A 702 -17.34 -37.02 2.20
N VAL A 703 -16.04 -36.89 2.44
CA VAL A 703 -15.47 -36.88 3.79
C VAL A 703 -15.91 -35.64 4.56
N THR A 704 -16.07 -34.51 3.87
CA THR A 704 -16.48 -33.23 4.46
C THR A 704 -17.88 -33.34 5.09
N ASP A 705 -18.86 -33.94 4.41
CA ASP A 705 -20.19 -34.17 4.97
C ASP A 705 -20.15 -35.08 6.19
N ILE A 706 -19.33 -36.14 6.16
CA ILE A 706 -19.15 -37.01 7.33
C ILE A 706 -18.62 -36.19 8.51
N LEU A 707 -17.62 -35.33 8.28
CA LEU A 707 -17.05 -34.50 9.33
C LEU A 707 -18.08 -33.53 9.89
N ILE A 708 -18.88 -32.88 9.03
CA ILE A 708 -19.98 -32.00 9.42
C ILE A 708 -21.04 -32.76 10.23
N LEU A 709 -21.45 -33.95 9.81
CA LEU A 709 -22.40 -34.75 10.58
C LEU A 709 -21.83 -35.13 11.96
N LEU A 710 -20.54 -35.46 12.02
CA LEU A 710 -19.87 -35.83 13.27
C LEU A 710 -19.74 -34.67 14.26
N THR A 711 -19.68 -33.41 13.80
CA THR A 711 -19.74 -32.26 14.71
C THR A 711 -21.12 -32.08 15.34
N LEU A 712 -22.17 -32.52 14.64
CA LEU A 712 -23.57 -32.45 15.09
C LEU A 712 -24.05 -33.71 15.82
N PHE A 713 -23.27 -34.80 15.78
CA PHE A 713 -23.67 -36.12 16.27
C PHE A 713 -23.99 -36.13 17.77
N GLY A 714 -25.17 -36.66 18.12
CA GLY A 714 -25.70 -36.64 19.48
C GLY A 714 -26.44 -35.35 19.86
N GLY A 715 -26.57 -34.41 18.93
CA GLY A 715 -27.40 -33.21 19.06
C GLY A 715 -28.88 -33.52 19.17
N VAL A 716 -29.61 -32.67 19.91
CA VAL A 716 -31.08 -32.76 20.06
C VAL A 716 -31.73 -31.58 19.35
N CYS A 717 -32.71 -31.89 18.53
CA CYS A 717 -33.51 -30.96 17.74
C CYS A 717 -34.79 -30.57 18.47
N VAL A 718 -34.78 -29.41 19.14
CA VAL A 718 -35.92 -28.92 19.94
C VAL A 718 -36.40 -27.57 19.46
#